data_AF-A0A6Q2XA02-F1
#
_entry.id   AF-A0A6Q2XA02-F1
#
_cell.length_a   1.000
_cell.length_b   1.000
_cell.length_c   1.000
_cell.angle_alpha   90.00
_cell.angle_beta   90.00
_cell.angle_gamma   90.00
#
_symmetry.space_group_name_H-M   'P 1'
#
loop_
_entity.id
_entity.type
_entity.pdbx_description
1 polymer ?
#
loop_
_entity_poly.entity_id
_entity_poly.type
_entity_poly.pdbx_seq_one_letter_code
_entity_poly.pdbx_strand_id
1 'polypeptide(L)'
;MLLVVSLITGYSMTCSLMTGYWTTGSLMTVYWMTVCYREGVCMCGYLKIHHVDDSIKPESNQAVTWDRHNHVRQVPTDAFGDISFGGLGQKTGKYVRVSSDTKPEVLYQLLTEHWKLPPPNLIISVTGGAKNFYMKPQLKAQFRRGLIKVAQTTGAWIITGGTHTGVMKHTGQAVRDYILSNNSTEGQIVTIGIATWGVIHNRKPLVHPQGRFPAYYSQDVQTQGHMSCLDNNHSHFLLVDDGTNGRYGVEIELRSRLERLISQQPLGNKESGVRIPVVCVVLEGGPGTLNTIYMAMLNGTPCVVLEGSGRLADVIAHVAGFPVAKVTLSLIHQLLKSVSNTCSPHCINMPLVTYIILMLTAFRCTVHILFNDNKVESNLLSPVQSSDLHEAMFSALLGNKHQFVRLFLENGVCLRQFLQEDTTLCHLYTHLPTSCFFLRLLVKRIQTERTAAPLNISLPSHRDPVRDLFLWAILQNKKELAEIAWEQCLDCMSAALAASKILKKLAEEDEEEDDEAKEMRELANYYERHAIGVFSECHSCDEDRARRMLIRSSPSWGHTTCLRLALEANDKSFIAHSGVQVGQRSLLFYTEQNYKCNTFVKFYWNIVFYFGFLLLFSVVLMIDFQTTPSWRECLLYVWIFSLVCEEIRQKAKMYIKDMWNILDVLSILLFIIGLVFRLTTSLFYAGKVILCIDFIIFCLRLMAIFIVSKTLGPKIIIVKRMILDMFFFLFLLSIWVLAFGVAKQGILINNEDRLNWIVRGAVYEPYLIIFGNMPSDIDTTQFDISACTVNGTDPLKPKCPVLNEDQRPAFPEWLTIILLCVYLLFANILLLNLLIAIFNYTFQEVQDNTDNIWKFQRYELIKEYYSRPALPPPFILLSHIYIFIRRLVLRKPLQGHQTFSEF
;
A
#
# COMPACT_ATOMS: atom_id res chain seq x y z
N MET A 1 -27.17 34.50 -7.42
CA MET A 1 -26.19 35.28 -8.21
C MET A 1 -24.74 34.79 -8.01
N LEU A 2 -24.27 34.56 -6.78
CA LEU A 2 -22.91 34.04 -6.49
C LEU A 2 -22.61 32.62 -7.02
N LEU A 3 -23.63 31.76 -7.16
CA LEU A 3 -23.47 30.41 -7.71
C LEU A 3 -23.26 30.38 -9.24
N VAL A 4 -23.74 31.42 -9.96
CA VAL A 4 -23.73 31.47 -11.43
C VAL A 4 -22.38 31.95 -11.96
N VAL A 5 -21.68 32.81 -11.20
CA VAL A 5 -20.34 33.30 -11.58
C VAL A 5 -19.27 32.21 -11.42
N SER A 6 -19.45 31.27 -10.49
CA SER A 6 -18.51 30.17 -10.23
C SER A 6 -18.45 29.11 -11.35
N LEU A 7 -19.48 29.02 -12.18
CA LEU A 7 -19.56 28.06 -13.29
C LEU A 7 -18.87 28.56 -14.58
N ILE A 8 -18.66 29.87 -14.72
CA ILE A 8 -18.26 30.48 -16.00
C ILE A 8 -16.74 30.73 -16.07
N THR A 9 -16.04 30.90 -14.95
CA THR A 9 -14.64 31.38 -14.96
C THR A 9 -13.59 30.31 -14.69
N GLY A 10 -13.93 29.09 -14.29
CA GLY A 10 -12.98 27.97 -14.16
C GLY A 10 -11.78 28.20 -13.21
N TYR A 11 -11.79 29.28 -12.43
CA TYR A 11 -10.74 29.65 -11.48
C TYR A 11 -11.25 29.43 -10.04
N SER A 12 -10.41 28.81 -9.20
CA SER A 12 -10.59 28.65 -7.75
C SER A 12 -10.61 30.01 -7.03
N MET A 13 -11.74 30.72 -7.09
CA MET A 13 -11.93 32.09 -6.57
C MET A 13 -13.01 32.14 -5.48
N THR A 14 -13.03 31.18 -4.56
CA THR A 14 -14.11 31.07 -3.54
C THR A 14 -13.65 31.24 -2.08
N CYS A 15 -12.40 30.92 -1.71
CA CYS A 15 -11.94 31.12 -0.33
C CYS A 15 -11.52 32.57 -0.03
N SER A 16 -10.66 33.19 -0.86
CA SER A 16 -10.02 34.48 -0.54
C SER A 16 -11.02 35.64 -0.43
N LEU A 17 -12.06 35.66 -1.27
CA LEU A 17 -13.13 36.67 -1.24
C LEU A 17 -14.01 36.53 0.00
N MET A 18 -14.41 35.30 0.40
CA MET A 18 -15.18 35.08 1.63
C MET A 18 -14.40 35.45 2.89
N THR A 19 -13.10 35.15 2.94
CA THR A 19 -12.23 35.67 4.01
C THR A 19 -12.18 37.18 4.02
N GLY A 20 -12.10 37.84 2.87
CA GLY A 20 -12.07 39.31 2.78
C GLY A 20 -13.33 39.98 3.32
N TYR A 21 -14.51 39.44 3.03
CA TYR A 21 -15.78 39.95 3.58
C TYR A 21 -15.92 39.69 5.09
N TRP A 22 -15.47 38.53 5.59
CA TRP A 22 -15.50 38.24 7.02
C TRP A 22 -14.47 39.07 7.81
N THR A 23 -13.24 39.24 7.27
CA THR A 23 -12.18 40.02 7.90
C THR A 23 -12.54 41.50 7.99
N THR A 24 -13.14 42.08 6.95
CA THR A 24 -13.57 43.48 6.95
C THR A 24 -14.76 43.74 7.88
N GLY A 25 -15.60 42.73 8.14
CA GLY A 25 -16.74 42.83 9.07
C GLY A 25 -16.42 42.53 10.54
N SER A 26 -15.39 41.70 10.81
CA SER A 26 -15.15 41.13 12.14
C SER A 26 -13.84 41.56 12.81
N LEU A 27 -12.86 42.07 12.04
CA LEU A 27 -11.56 42.50 12.55
C LEU A 27 -11.41 44.01 12.44
N MET A 28 -11.06 44.62 13.57
CA MET A 28 -10.80 46.05 13.67
C MET A 28 -9.30 46.31 13.71
N THR A 29 -8.87 47.47 13.20
CA THR A 29 -7.56 48.09 13.40
C THR A 29 -7.75 49.43 14.09
N VAL A 30 -6.66 50.16 14.30
CA VAL A 30 -6.64 51.31 15.18
C VAL A 30 -6.11 52.56 14.46
N TYR A 31 -6.82 53.68 14.62
CA TYR A 31 -6.32 55.02 14.31
C TYR A 31 -6.18 55.87 15.57
N TRP A 32 -5.08 56.63 15.65
CA TRP A 32 -4.85 57.61 16.71
C TRP A 32 -5.43 58.98 16.38
N MET A 33 -6.08 59.58 17.37
CA MET A 33 -6.39 61.01 17.39
C MET A 33 -5.20 61.83 17.85
N THR A 34 -4.99 62.99 17.24
CA THR A 34 -3.83 63.82 17.53
C THR A 34 -3.92 64.45 18.92
N VAL A 35 -2.85 64.33 19.70
CA VAL A 35 -2.57 65.13 20.91
C VAL A 35 -1.22 65.81 20.64
N CYS A 36 -1.25 67.11 20.36
CA CYS A 36 -0.06 67.83 19.86
C CYS A 36 0.78 68.42 20.99
N TYR A 37 2.10 68.28 20.87
CA TYR A 37 3.11 69.17 21.49
C TYR A 37 3.95 69.84 20.38
N ARG A 38 4.69 70.90 20.70
CA ARG A 38 5.28 71.92 19.80
C ARG A 38 6.32 71.46 18.73
N GLU A 39 6.44 70.18 18.38
CA GLU A 39 7.52 69.67 17.50
C GLU A 39 7.09 68.79 16.31
N GLY A 40 5.84 68.89 15.83
CA GLY A 40 5.42 68.25 14.56
C GLY A 40 5.28 66.70 14.58
N VAL A 41 5.74 66.04 15.65
CA VAL A 41 5.52 64.62 15.94
C VAL A 41 4.43 64.48 17.01
N CYS A 42 3.41 63.68 16.75
CA CYS A 42 2.31 63.39 17.68
C CYS A 42 2.77 62.40 18.77
N MET A 43 2.08 62.37 19.92
CA MET A 43 2.34 61.43 21.03
C MET A 43 2.31 59.94 20.63
N CYS A 44 1.68 59.60 19.50
CA CYS A 44 1.68 58.26 18.90
C CYS A 44 3.00 57.89 18.21
N GLY A 45 3.88 58.85 17.92
CA GLY A 45 5.10 58.67 17.12
C GLY A 45 4.92 58.81 15.60
N TYR A 46 3.72 59.17 15.12
CA TYR A 46 3.47 59.56 13.72
C TYR A 46 3.64 61.08 13.55
N LEU A 47 3.99 61.49 12.32
CA LEU A 47 3.98 62.90 11.94
C LEU A 47 2.54 63.42 11.84
N LYS A 48 2.32 64.70 12.20
CA LYS A 48 0.98 65.33 12.15
C LYS A 48 0.33 65.21 10.76
N ILE A 49 1.13 65.27 9.70
CA ILE A 49 0.69 65.12 8.29
C ILE A 49 0.18 63.73 7.92
N HIS A 50 0.43 62.69 8.75
CA HIS A 50 -0.02 61.33 8.49
C HIS A 50 -1.37 61.01 9.17
N HIS A 51 -1.95 61.98 9.90
CA HIS A 51 -3.27 61.86 10.50
C HIS A 51 -4.34 62.39 9.54
N VAL A 52 -5.50 61.72 9.47
CA VAL A 52 -6.67 62.15 8.68
C VAL A 52 -7.26 63.42 9.31
N ASP A 53 -7.80 64.36 8.53
CA ASP A 53 -8.29 65.66 9.02
C ASP A 53 -9.30 65.53 10.19
N ASP A 54 -10.18 64.52 10.15
CA ASP A 54 -11.15 64.20 11.22
C ASP A 54 -10.53 63.81 12.57
N SER A 55 -9.23 63.48 12.60
CA SER A 55 -8.51 63.06 13.79
C SER A 55 -7.73 64.18 14.48
N ILE A 56 -7.70 65.38 13.88
CA ILE A 56 -7.02 66.57 14.39
C ILE A 56 -8.01 67.40 15.23
N LYS A 57 -7.90 67.34 16.56
CA LYS A 57 -8.65 68.23 17.45
C LYS A 57 -8.06 69.66 17.40
N PRO A 58 -8.89 70.73 17.43
CA PRO A 58 -8.39 72.11 17.51
C PRO A 58 -7.58 72.31 18.80
N GLU A 59 -6.55 73.16 18.74
CA GLU A 59 -5.60 73.40 19.83
C GLU A 59 -6.31 73.90 21.10
N SER A 60 -6.49 73.02 22.09
CA SER A 60 -6.85 73.43 23.44
C SER A 60 -5.58 73.64 24.27
N ASN A 61 -5.42 74.82 24.87
CA ASN A 61 -4.24 75.23 25.68
C ASN A 61 -4.01 74.43 26.98
N GLN A 62 -4.62 73.26 27.16
CA GLN A 62 -4.39 72.38 28.31
C GLN A 62 -3.47 71.22 27.91
N ALA A 63 -2.49 70.92 28.75
CA ALA A 63 -1.66 69.73 28.61
C ALA A 63 -2.53 68.49 28.86
N VAL A 64 -3.11 67.93 27.80
CA VAL A 64 -3.93 66.72 27.89
C VAL A 64 -3.00 65.51 28.02
N THR A 65 -3.10 64.78 29.12
CA THR A 65 -2.43 63.49 29.27
C THR A 65 -3.09 62.47 28.34
N TRP A 66 -2.26 61.69 27.64
CA TRP A 66 -2.76 60.68 26.72
C TRP A 66 -3.51 59.57 27.47
N ASP A 67 -4.66 59.18 26.93
CA ASP A 67 -5.50 58.07 27.40
C ASP A 67 -5.99 57.25 26.21
N ARG A 68 -5.83 55.92 26.30
CA ARG A 68 -6.19 54.96 25.24
C ARG A 68 -7.67 55.06 24.87
N HIS A 69 -8.57 55.23 25.83
CA HIS A 69 -10.02 55.21 25.57
C HIS A 69 -10.52 56.43 24.78
N ASN A 70 -9.84 57.57 24.94
CA ASN A 70 -10.28 58.85 24.40
C ASN A 70 -9.56 59.28 23.11
N HIS A 71 -8.42 58.65 22.81
CA HIS A 71 -7.52 59.07 21.73
C HIS A 71 -7.26 57.99 20.68
N VAL A 72 -7.97 56.87 20.77
CA VAL A 72 -7.81 55.71 19.89
C VAL A 72 -9.19 55.29 19.38
N ARG A 73 -9.37 55.20 18.05
CA ARG A 73 -10.62 54.72 17.42
C ARG A 73 -10.37 53.43 16.67
N GLN A 74 -11.29 52.49 16.83
CA GLN A 74 -11.30 51.24 16.09
C GLN A 74 -12.04 51.40 14.75
N VAL A 75 -11.46 50.84 13.69
CA VAL A 75 -11.98 50.89 12.31
C VAL A 75 -11.82 49.52 11.65
N PRO A 76 -12.54 49.21 10.55
CA PRO A 76 -12.30 47.98 9.79
C PRO A 76 -10.86 47.85 9.31
N THR A 77 -10.33 46.63 9.28
CA THR A 77 -8.96 46.36 8.83
C THR A 77 -8.75 46.63 7.33
N ASP A 78 -7.65 47.30 7.00
CA ASP A 78 -7.24 47.72 5.66
C ASP A 78 -6.00 46.97 5.15
N ALA A 79 -5.48 46.01 5.92
CA ALA A 79 -4.24 45.30 5.60
C ALA A 79 -4.40 43.81 5.88
N PHE A 80 -4.73 43.04 4.83
CA PHE A 80 -4.87 41.59 4.88
C PHE A 80 -4.60 40.97 3.51
N GLY A 81 -4.11 39.72 3.49
CA GLY A 81 -3.96 38.94 2.28
C GLY A 81 -2.83 37.93 2.32
N ASP A 82 -2.23 37.65 1.16
CA ASP A 82 -1.08 36.76 1.04
C ASP A 82 0.20 37.60 0.83
N ILE A 83 1.30 37.29 1.50
CA ILE A 83 2.58 38.00 1.41
C ILE A 83 3.61 37.15 0.64
N SER A 84 4.34 37.78 -0.28
CA SER A 84 5.43 37.18 -1.05
C SER A 84 6.71 37.99 -0.90
N PHE A 85 7.82 37.31 -0.60
CA PHE A 85 9.13 37.93 -0.31
C PHE A 85 10.10 37.93 -1.51
N GLY A 86 9.69 37.42 -2.68
CA GLY A 86 10.42 37.61 -3.94
C GLY A 86 11.63 36.70 -4.21
N GLY A 87 11.77 35.53 -3.57
CA GLY A 87 12.82 34.54 -3.84
C GLY A 87 12.38 33.33 -4.68
N LEU A 88 13.29 32.77 -5.50
CA LEU A 88 13.06 31.51 -6.24
C LEU A 88 12.68 30.38 -5.24
N GLY A 89 11.49 29.79 -5.39
CA GLY A 89 11.02 28.68 -4.55
C GLY A 89 10.43 29.06 -3.18
N GLN A 90 10.25 30.35 -2.88
CA GLN A 90 9.62 30.77 -1.61
C GLN A 90 8.08 30.68 -1.67
N LYS A 91 7.49 29.97 -0.70
CA LYS A 91 6.04 29.88 -0.52
C LYS A 91 5.46 31.23 -0.06
N THR A 92 4.24 31.53 -0.49
CA THR A 92 3.49 32.69 0.00
C THR A 92 3.02 32.46 1.44
N GLY A 93 3.16 33.46 2.30
CA GLY A 93 2.60 33.46 3.65
C GLY A 93 1.24 34.16 3.68
N LYS A 94 0.49 34.02 4.77
CA LYS A 94 -0.75 34.81 5.00
C LYS A 94 -0.50 35.88 6.05
N TYR A 95 -1.11 37.06 5.89
CA TYR A 95 -1.01 38.13 6.88
C TYR A 95 -2.34 38.83 7.11
N VAL A 96 -2.54 39.31 8.33
CA VAL A 96 -3.67 40.17 8.69
C VAL A 96 -3.25 41.17 9.77
N ARG A 97 -3.72 42.41 9.67
CA ARG A 97 -3.59 43.44 10.70
C ARG A 97 -4.81 43.41 11.61
N VAL A 98 -4.55 43.39 12.92
CA VAL A 98 -5.58 43.27 13.98
C VAL A 98 -5.30 44.26 15.12
N SER A 99 -6.37 44.74 15.75
CA SER A 99 -6.29 45.58 16.95
C SER A 99 -5.74 44.78 18.13
N SER A 100 -4.96 45.43 18.99
CA SER A 100 -4.49 44.88 20.27
C SER A 100 -5.62 44.40 21.20
N ASP A 101 -6.84 44.97 21.08
CA ASP A 101 -8.00 44.60 21.90
C ASP A 101 -8.85 43.46 21.32
N THR A 102 -8.48 42.93 20.15
CA THR A 102 -9.24 41.88 19.45
C THR A 102 -9.45 40.66 20.36
N LYS A 103 -10.66 40.11 20.34
CA LYS A 103 -11.00 38.91 21.11
C LYS A 103 -10.26 37.67 20.56
N PRO A 104 -9.57 36.87 21.39
CA PRO A 104 -8.81 35.70 20.94
C PRO A 104 -9.65 34.66 20.20
N GLU A 105 -10.96 34.56 20.50
CA GLU A 105 -11.88 33.61 19.87
C GLU A 105 -12.00 33.85 18.37
N VAL A 106 -12.04 35.13 17.98
CA VAL A 106 -12.08 35.56 16.58
C VAL A 106 -10.78 35.18 15.86
N LEU A 107 -9.63 35.32 16.55
CA LEU A 107 -8.34 34.92 16.01
C LEU A 107 -8.23 33.41 15.85
N TYR A 108 -8.76 32.63 16.80
CA TYR A 108 -8.76 31.17 16.69
C TYR A 108 -9.60 30.69 15.51
N GLN A 109 -10.82 31.23 15.34
CA GLN A 109 -11.68 30.96 14.18
C GLN A 109 -10.99 31.34 12.86
N LEU A 110 -10.29 32.47 12.81
CA LEU A 110 -9.49 32.85 11.65
C LEU A 110 -8.43 31.79 11.30
N LEU A 111 -7.69 31.30 12.30
CA LEU A 111 -6.63 30.31 12.08
C LEU A 111 -7.20 28.96 11.59
N THR A 112 -8.27 28.46 12.20
CA THR A 112 -8.78 27.12 11.93
C THR A 112 -9.78 27.06 10.78
N GLU A 113 -10.75 27.96 10.71
CA GLU A 113 -11.84 27.91 9.72
C GLU A 113 -11.45 28.59 8.41
N HIS A 114 -10.82 29.77 8.52
CA HIS A 114 -10.52 30.61 7.36
C HIS A 114 -9.15 30.30 6.74
N TRP A 115 -8.11 30.17 7.54
CA TRP A 115 -6.79 29.75 7.08
C TRP A 115 -6.64 28.23 6.97
N LYS A 116 -7.67 27.47 7.39
CA LYS A 116 -7.75 26.00 7.29
C LYS A 116 -6.57 25.30 7.96
N LEU A 117 -6.06 25.85 9.07
CA LEU A 117 -5.00 25.22 9.83
C LEU A 117 -5.57 24.09 10.69
N PRO A 118 -4.98 22.89 10.66
CA PRO A 118 -5.37 21.82 11.57
C PRO A 118 -5.06 22.26 13.02
N PRO A 119 -5.92 21.91 13.99
CA PRO A 119 -5.69 22.27 15.39
C PRO A 119 -4.36 21.65 15.88
N PRO A 120 -3.55 22.40 16.67
CA PRO A 120 -2.24 21.91 17.11
C PRO A 120 -2.37 20.87 18.20
N ASN A 121 -1.46 19.89 18.20
CA ASN A 121 -1.34 18.98 19.34
C ASN A 121 -0.49 19.55 20.49
N LEU A 122 0.28 20.61 20.21
CA LEU A 122 1.18 21.29 21.14
C LEU A 122 1.43 22.72 20.62
N ILE A 123 1.57 23.70 21.51
CA ILE A 123 2.07 25.02 21.16
C ILE A 123 3.47 25.22 21.73
N ILE A 124 4.38 25.67 20.87
CA ILE A 124 5.74 26.09 21.26
C ILE A 124 5.83 27.61 21.09
N SER A 125 5.79 28.33 22.20
CA SER A 125 5.89 29.78 22.25
C SER A 125 7.34 30.20 22.42
N VAL A 126 8.01 30.59 21.32
CA VAL A 126 9.41 31.04 21.35
C VAL A 126 9.46 32.55 21.61
N THR A 127 10.17 32.95 22.66
CA THR A 127 10.35 34.35 23.07
C THR A 127 11.81 34.61 23.43
N GLY A 128 12.24 35.88 23.40
CA GLY A 128 13.63 36.21 23.71
C GLY A 128 14.09 37.57 23.21
N GLY A 129 15.40 37.68 22.97
CA GLY A 129 16.05 38.89 22.46
C GLY A 129 15.51 39.34 21.10
N ALA A 130 15.00 40.58 21.04
CA ALA A 130 14.55 41.21 19.80
C ALA A 130 15.70 41.82 18.96
N LYS A 131 16.88 41.99 19.58
CA LYS A 131 18.10 42.46 18.89
C LYS A 131 18.94 41.26 18.46
N ASN A 132 19.73 41.42 17.40
CA ASN A 132 20.66 40.38 16.98
C ASN A 132 21.72 40.14 18.06
N PHE A 133 21.91 38.87 18.42
CA PHE A 133 22.90 38.42 19.39
C PHE A 133 23.69 37.24 18.80
N TYR A 134 24.86 36.98 19.37
CA TYR A 134 25.68 35.85 18.99
C TYR A 134 25.34 34.64 19.87
N MET A 135 25.07 33.51 19.25
CA MET A 135 24.87 32.23 19.92
C MET A 135 25.99 31.26 19.53
N LYS A 136 26.55 30.55 20.51
CA LYS A 136 27.59 29.54 20.27
C LYS A 136 27.10 28.52 19.22
N PRO A 137 27.94 28.10 18.24
CA PRO A 137 27.52 27.22 17.15
C PRO A 137 26.89 25.90 17.61
N GLN A 138 27.42 25.30 18.68
CA GLN A 138 26.89 24.06 19.26
C GLN A 138 25.47 24.23 19.81
N LEU A 139 25.25 25.27 20.64
CA LEU A 139 23.93 25.59 21.20
C LEU A 139 22.93 25.93 20.10
N LYS A 140 23.37 26.68 19.07
CA LYS A 140 22.57 27.01 17.89
C LYS A 140 22.13 25.78 17.12
N ALA A 141 23.02 24.82 16.90
CA ALA A 141 22.68 23.56 16.23
C ALA A 141 21.68 22.72 17.06
N GLN A 142 21.90 22.61 18.37
CA GLN A 142 21.01 21.91 19.29
C GLN A 142 19.61 22.52 19.33
N PHE A 143 19.52 23.86 19.45
CA PHE A 143 18.26 24.59 19.44
C PHE A 143 17.48 24.37 18.14
N ARG A 144 18.13 24.59 16.98
CA ARG A 144 17.48 24.43 15.67
C ARG A 144 16.98 23.01 15.43
N ARG A 145 17.85 22.02 15.63
CA ARG A 145 17.51 20.61 15.43
C ARG A 145 16.42 20.16 16.41
N GLY A 146 16.54 20.55 17.69
CA GLY A 146 15.56 20.21 18.72
C GLY A 146 14.18 20.79 18.42
N LEU A 147 14.11 22.09 18.11
CA LEU A 147 12.84 22.78 17.83
C LEU A 147 12.08 22.16 16.65
N ILE A 148 12.77 21.93 15.53
CA ILE A 148 12.18 21.34 14.34
C ILE A 148 11.73 19.90 14.58
N LYS A 149 12.54 19.11 15.29
CA LYS A 149 12.20 17.72 15.60
C LYS A 149 10.92 17.62 16.44
N VAL A 150 10.77 18.48 17.45
CA VAL A 150 9.54 18.52 18.26
C VAL A 150 8.36 18.93 17.39
N ALA A 151 8.48 20.02 16.63
CA ALA A 151 7.38 20.54 15.82
C ALA A 151 6.89 19.53 14.78
N GLN A 152 7.81 18.82 14.12
CA GLN A 152 7.49 17.79 13.13
C GLN A 152 6.83 16.56 13.76
N THR A 153 7.37 16.06 14.86
CA THR A 153 6.89 14.80 15.46
C THR A 153 5.52 14.93 16.10
N THR A 154 5.20 16.09 16.69
CA THR A 154 3.92 16.31 17.35
C THR A 154 2.89 17.02 16.47
N GLY A 155 3.29 17.66 15.38
CA GLY A 155 2.44 18.61 14.65
C GLY A 155 2.16 19.87 15.47
N ALA A 156 3.20 20.40 16.15
CA ALA A 156 3.06 21.60 16.98
C ALA A 156 2.96 22.89 16.15
N TRP A 157 2.26 23.89 16.69
CA TRP A 157 2.38 25.27 16.19
C TRP A 157 3.54 25.98 16.88
N ILE A 158 4.39 26.62 16.09
CA ILE A 158 5.46 27.48 16.60
C ILE A 158 4.97 28.93 16.56
N ILE A 159 4.82 29.56 17.73
CA ILE A 159 4.45 30.97 17.85
C ILE A 159 5.68 31.77 18.24
N THR A 160 5.95 32.87 17.53
CA THR A 160 7.11 33.75 17.76
C THR A 160 6.78 35.18 17.32
N GLY A 161 7.70 36.13 17.51
CA GLY A 161 7.46 37.54 17.19
C GLY A 161 7.53 37.92 15.69
N GLY A 162 7.93 37.00 14.80
CA GLY A 162 7.80 37.15 13.34
C GLY A 162 8.71 38.18 12.65
N THR A 163 9.59 38.88 13.37
CA THR A 163 10.55 39.83 12.77
C THR A 163 11.88 39.17 12.41
N HIS A 164 12.61 39.73 11.44
CA HIS A 164 13.91 39.23 11.00
C HIS A 164 15.08 39.67 11.90
N THR A 165 14.88 39.62 13.22
CA THR A 165 15.88 40.05 14.22
C THR A 165 15.95 39.08 15.40
N GLY A 166 17.14 38.96 16.00
CA GLY A 166 17.34 38.21 17.25
C GLY A 166 16.87 36.76 17.20
N VAL A 167 16.11 36.34 18.23
CA VAL A 167 15.62 34.95 18.35
C VAL A 167 14.68 34.55 17.22
N MET A 168 13.83 35.48 16.79
CA MET A 168 12.84 35.25 15.73
C MET A 168 13.51 34.86 14.41
N LYS A 169 14.64 35.51 14.09
CA LYS A 169 15.50 35.16 12.95
C LYS A 169 16.10 33.76 13.09
N HIS A 170 16.54 33.36 14.28
CA HIS A 170 17.08 32.01 14.49
C HIS A 170 16.02 30.91 14.34
N THR A 171 14.80 31.16 14.81
CA THR A 171 13.64 30.29 14.60
C THR A 171 13.28 30.17 13.12
N GLY A 172 13.18 31.29 12.40
CA GLY A 172 12.91 31.29 10.96
C GLY A 172 13.97 30.53 10.16
N GLN A 173 15.24 30.72 10.48
CA GLN A 173 16.33 29.96 9.85
C GLN A 173 16.24 28.46 10.11
N ALA A 174 15.81 28.02 11.30
CA ALA A 174 15.61 26.60 11.60
C ALA A 174 14.55 25.97 10.69
N VAL A 175 13.44 26.68 10.49
CA VAL A 175 12.32 26.25 9.64
C VAL A 175 12.75 26.19 8.18
N ARG A 176 13.54 27.17 7.72
CA ARG A 176 14.10 27.17 6.37
C ARG A 176 15.04 26.00 6.12
N ASP A 177 15.95 25.74 7.05
CA ASP A 177 16.92 24.64 6.95
C ASP A 177 16.18 23.29 6.82
N TYR A 178 15.02 23.13 7.50
CA TYR A 178 14.14 21.97 7.35
C TYR A 178 13.45 21.90 5.98
N ILE A 179 12.82 22.99 5.53
CA ILE A 179 12.11 23.03 4.23
C ILE A 179 13.05 22.72 3.07
N LEU A 180 14.32 23.14 3.14
CA LEU A 180 15.32 22.83 2.13
C LEU A 180 15.79 21.36 2.17
N SER A 181 15.67 20.70 3.33
CA SER A 181 16.07 19.29 3.50
C SER A 181 14.97 18.28 3.16
N ASN A 182 13.69 18.68 3.26
CA ASN A 182 12.53 17.81 2.99
C ASN A 182 11.74 18.34 1.78
N ASN A 183 11.75 17.58 0.68
CA ASN A 183 10.99 17.88 -0.54
C ASN A 183 9.52 17.42 -0.49
N SER A 184 9.10 16.71 0.57
CA SER A 184 7.73 16.19 0.72
C SER A 184 6.75 17.28 1.16
N THR A 185 5.54 17.28 0.58
CA THR A 185 4.44 18.20 0.92
C THR A 185 3.69 17.82 2.20
N GLU A 186 3.87 16.59 2.69
CA GLU A 186 3.24 16.09 3.92
C GLU A 186 3.98 16.56 5.18
N GLY A 187 3.23 17.14 6.14
CA GLY A 187 3.77 17.58 7.43
C GLY A 187 4.44 18.97 7.41
N GLN A 188 3.85 19.95 6.71
CA GLN A 188 4.36 21.33 6.72
C GLN A 188 4.28 21.94 8.14
N ILE A 189 5.41 22.39 8.66
CA ILE A 189 5.50 23.04 9.98
C ILE A 189 4.76 24.38 9.94
N VAL A 190 3.82 24.56 10.85
CA VAL A 190 3.04 25.80 11.01
C VAL A 190 3.82 26.74 11.94
N THR A 191 4.26 27.87 11.39
CA THR A 191 4.96 28.94 12.10
C THR A 191 4.19 30.25 12.01
N ILE A 192 3.74 30.76 13.15
CA ILE A 192 2.93 31.97 13.27
C ILE A 192 3.77 33.07 13.90
N GLY A 193 3.98 34.16 13.14
CA GLY A 193 4.64 35.38 13.60
C GLY A 193 3.62 36.40 14.11
N ILE A 194 3.68 36.75 15.39
CA ILE A 194 2.86 37.81 15.99
C ILE A 194 3.74 39.05 16.18
N ALA A 195 3.60 40.04 15.30
CA ALA A 195 4.48 41.21 15.25
C ALA A 195 3.69 42.51 15.49
N THR A 196 4.30 43.51 16.12
CA THR A 196 3.67 44.84 16.25
C THR A 196 3.71 45.60 14.92
N TRP A 197 2.55 46.04 14.43
CA TRP A 197 2.40 46.81 13.18
C TRP A 197 3.23 48.10 13.17
N GLY A 198 3.26 48.80 14.30
CA GLY A 198 3.97 50.05 14.52
C GLY A 198 5.48 50.02 14.28
N VAL A 199 6.11 48.84 14.33
CA VAL A 199 7.58 48.67 14.21
C VAL A 199 8.01 48.03 12.89
N ILE A 200 7.07 47.67 12.01
CA ILE A 200 7.38 46.99 10.75
C ILE A 200 7.88 47.98 9.70
N HIS A 201 9.10 47.76 9.22
CA HIS A 201 9.68 48.51 8.11
C HIS A 201 9.01 48.14 6.78
N ASN A 202 8.95 49.10 5.85
CA ASN A 202 8.40 48.92 4.51
C ASN A 202 6.96 48.35 4.46
N ARG A 203 6.09 48.74 5.40
CA ARG A 203 4.72 48.21 5.52
C ARG A 203 3.70 48.73 4.48
N LYS A 204 4.02 49.79 3.73
CA LYS A 204 3.10 50.42 2.75
C LYS A 204 2.54 49.44 1.69
N PRO A 205 3.31 48.49 1.12
CA PRO A 205 2.80 47.54 0.13
C PRO A 205 1.74 46.56 0.67
N LEU A 206 1.63 46.42 1.99
CA LEU A 206 0.70 45.53 2.68
C LEU A 206 -0.67 46.18 2.93
N VAL A 207 -0.82 47.50 2.71
CA VAL A 207 -2.06 48.22 2.97
C VAL A 207 -2.87 48.30 1.68
N HIS A 208 -4.06 47.70 1.69
CA HIS A 208 -5.03 47.76 0.61
C HIS A 208 -6.45 47.45 1.12
N PRO A 209 -7.44 48.35 1.00
CA PRO A 209 -8.77 48.18 1.60
C PRO A 209 -9.54 46.91 1.19
N GLN A 210 -9.32 46.41 -0.04
CA GLN A 210 -9.92 45.15 -0.51
C GLN A 210 -9.03 43.91 -0.26
N GLY A 211 -7.92 44.07 0.46
CA GLY A 211 -6.87 43.06 0.63
C GLY A 211 -5.97 42.93 -0.60
N ARG A 212 -4.86 42.18 -0.47
CA ARG A 212 -3.88 41.99 -1.55
C ARG A 212 -3.35 40.55 -1.63
N PHE A 213 -3.52 39.91 -2.79
CA PHE A 213 -3.22 38.48 -3.03
C PHE A 213 -2.48 38.29 -4.37
N PRO A 214 -1.13 38.28 -4.43
CA PRO A 214 -0.17 38.48 -3.34
C PRO A 214 0.32 39.93 -3.19
N ALA A 215 0.68 40.30 -1.96
CA ALA A 215 1.41 41.50 -1.61
C ALA A 215 2.92 41.24 -1.70
N TYR A 216 3.60 41.96 -2.58
CA TYR A 216 5.06 41.88 -2.71
C TYR A 216 5.72 42.74 -1.63
N TYR A 217 6.45 42.09 -0.73
CA TYR A 217 7.16 42.73 0.36
C TYR A 217 8.67 42.52 0.21
N SER A 218 9.42 43.62 0.07
CA SER A 218 10.87 43.58 -0.05
C SER A 218 11.51 43.82 1.32
N GLN A 219 12.34 42.88 1.75
CA GLN A 219 13.09 42.96 3.01
C GLN A 219 14.30 43.91 2.84
N ASP A 220 14.19 45.13 3.37
CA ASP A 220 15.29 46.12 3.36
C ASP A 220 15.96 46.21 4.74
N VAL A 221 17.04 45.45 4.91
CA VAL A 221 17.81 45.40 6.16
C VAL A 221 18.74 46.62 6.33
N GLN A 222 19.04 47.35 5.24
CA GLN A 222 20.04 48.42 5.25
C GLN A 222 19.44 49.74 5.73
N THR A 223 18.19 50.04 5.38
CA THR A 223 17.54 51.33 5.70
C THR A 223 16.60 51.31 6.92
N GLN A 224 16.44 50.16 7.59
CA GLN A 224 15.39 49.94 8.61
C GLN A 224 15.49 50.80 9.88
N GLY A 225 16.66 51.36 10.22
CA GLY A 225 16.83 52.20 11.41
C GLY A 225 16.40 51.51 12.72
N HIS A 226 15.50 52.13 13.48
CA HIS A 226 14.92 51.57 14.73
C HIS A 226 13.73 50.61 14.49
N MET A 227 13.28 50.46 13.23
CA MET A 227 12.23 49.52 12.83
C MET A 227 12.83 48.15 12.48
N SER A 228 11.97 47.14 12.36
CA SER A 228 12.36 45.76 12.02
C SER A 228 11.60 45.26 10.79
N CYS A 229 12.25 44.48 9.95
CA CYS A 229 11.59 43.80 8.83
C CYS A 229 10.88 42.51 9.28
N LEU A 230 9.88 42.06 8.52
CA LEU A 230 9.27 40.73 8.69
C LEU A 230 10.22 39.61 8.23
N ASP A 231 10.16 38.44 8.89
CA ASP A 231 11.00 37.29 8.55
C ASP A 231 10.34 36.39 7.49
N ASN A 232 11.02 36.17 6.37
CA ASN A 232 10.49 35.44 5.23
C ASN A 232 10.28 33.93 5.41
N ASN A 233 10.65 33.34 6.55
CA ASN A 233 10.55 31.89 6.80
C ASN A 233 9.33 31.51 7.65
N HIS A 234 8.44 32.46 7.93
CA HIS A 234 7.19 32.23 8.65
C HIS A 234 6.04 31.97 7.67
N SER A 235 5.14 31.06 8.06
CA SER A 235 3.98 30.72 7.25
C SER A 235 2.83 31.72 7.37
N HIS A 236 2.64 32.29 8.56
CA HIS A 236 1.49 33.14 8.88
C HIS A 236 1.91 34.33 9.74
N PHE A 237 1.25 35.48 9.57
CA PHE A 237 1.52 36.72 10.32
C PHE A 237 0.25 37.34 10.91
N LEU A 238 0.28 37.57 12.22
CA LEU A 238 -0.69 38.40 12.93
C LEU A 238 -0.02 39.72 13.29
N LEU A 239 -0.46 40.81 12.67
CA LEU A 239 0.15 42.13 12.83
C LEU A 239 -0.68 42.96 13.81
N VAL A 240 -0.20 43.10 15.04
CA VAL A 240 -0.93 43.72 16.15
C VAL A 240 -0.75 45.22 16.16
N ASP A 241 -1.84 45.95 16.27
CA ASP A 241 -1.86 47.40 16.18
C ASP A 241 -2.55 48.04 17.38
N ASP A 242 -1.83 48.92 18.07
CA ASP A 242 -2.37 49.87 19.06
C ASP A 242 -2.37 51.30 18.54
N GLY A 243 -1.99 51.49 17.27
CA GLY A 243 -1.86 52.76 16.56
C GLY A 243 -0.66 53.62 16.96
N THR A 244 0.28 53.09 17.77
CA THR A 244 1.58 53.73 17.99
C THR A 244 2.57 53.40 16.87
N ASN A 245 3.59 54.25 16.71
CA ASN A 245 4.69 54.04 15.78
C ASN A 245 6.01 53.90 16.56
N GLY A 246 6.79 52.86 16.26
CA GLY A 246 8.11 52.65 16.85
C GLY A 246 8.15 52.12 18.29
N ARG A 247 7.00 51.81 18.92
CA ARG A 247 6.95 51.16 20.24
C ARG A 247 6.89 49.64 20.11
N TYR A 248 7.76 48.95 20.84
CA TYR A 248 7.82 47.49 20.89
C TYR A 248 6.98 46.93 22.04
N GLY A 249 6.53 45.67 21.91
CA GLY A 249 5.92 44.92 23.01
C GLY A 249 4.40 45.06 23.13
N VAL A 250 3.74 45.66 22.13
CA VAL A 250 2.27 45.76 22.06
C VAL A 250 1.64 44.37 21.90
N GLU A 251 2.34 43.46 21.25
CA GLU A 251 1.86 42.11 20.95
C GLU A 251 1.79 41.17 22.16
N ILE A 252 2.47 41.49 23.27
CA ILE A 252 2.69 40.56 24.39
C ILE A 252 1.38 40.13 25.06
N GLU A 253 0.46 41.08 25.30
CA GLU A 253 -0.81 40.82 25.98
C GLU A 253 -1.75 39.97 25.11
N LEU A 254 -1.91 40.34 23.83
CA LEU A 254 -2.75 39.61 22.88
C LEU A 254 -2.23 38.18 22.68
N ARG A 255 -0.90 38.02 22.54
CA ARG A 255 -0.26 36.71 22.43
C ARG A 255 -0.54 35.82 23.63
N SER A 256 -0.40 36.33 24.85
CA SER A 256 -0.67 35.60 26.09
C SER A 256 -2.14 35.14 26.18
N ARG A 257 -3.08 36.02 25.82
CA ARG A 257 -4.52 35.70 25.80
C ARG A 257 -4.85 34.65 24.73
N LEU A 258 -4.22 34.72 23.56
CA LEU A 258 -4.40 33.75 22.48
C LEU A 258 -3.85 32.37 22.85
N GLU A 259 -2.63 32.29 23.37
CA GLU A 259 -2.03 31.05 23.84
C GLU A 259 -2.89 30.38 24.92
N ARG A 260 -3.43 31.17 25.86
CA ARG A 260 -4.33 30.70 26.91
C ARG A 260 -5.68 30.19 26.38
N LEU A 261 -6.23 30.82 25.33
CA LEU A 261 -7.47 30.33 24.72
C LEU A 261 -7.22 28.97 24.05
N ILE A 262 -6.12 28.84 23.31
CA ILE A 262 -5.83 27.60 22.60
C ILE A 262 -5.52 26.48 23.59
N SER A 263 -4.85 26.78 24.71
CA SER A 263 -4.58 25.79 25.77
C SER A 263 -5.83 25.25 26.47
N GLN A 264 -6.98 25.90 26.30
CA GLN A 264 -8.26 25.44 26.84
C GLN A 264 -9.05 24.57 25.87
N GLN A 265 -8.63 24.51 24.61
CA GLN A 265 -9.29 23.67 23.60
C GLN A 265 -9.00 22.18 23.86
N PRO A 266 -9.96 21.30 23.56
CA PRO A 266 -9.77 19.86 23.68
C PRO A 266 -8.77 19.36 22.62
N LEU A 267 -7.89 18.45 23.05
CA LEU A 267 -6.92 17.76 22.19
C LEU A 267 -7.58 16.50 21.62
N GLY A 268 -7.88 16.49 20.31
CA GLY A 268 -8.50 15.33 19.63
C GLY A 268 -9.98 15.15 19.97
N ASN A 269 -10.40 13.90 20.24
CA ASN A 269 -11.79 13.58 20.58
C ASN A 269 -12.17 14.13 21.96
N LYS A 270 -13.36 14.74 22.04
CA LYS A 270 -13.88 15.42 23.24
C LYS A 270 -13.98 14.54 24.50
N GLU A 271 -13.95 13.22 24.34
CA GLU A 271 -14.15 12.24 25.41
C GLU A 271 -12.92 12.08 26.32
N SER A 272 -11.71 12.33 25.81
CA SER A 272 -10.45 12.17 26.58
C SER A 272 -10.24 13.25 27.66
N GLY A 273 -10.94 14.38 27.56
CA GLY A 273 -10.81 15.51 28.49
C GLY A 273 -9.42 16.17 28.53
N VAL A 274 -8.50 15.78 27.64
CA VAL A 274 -7.14 16.35 27.57
C VAL A 274 -7.18 17.66 26.82
N ARG A 275 -6.43 18.65 27.31
CA ARG A 275 -6.33 19.98 26.70
C ARG A 275 -5.00 20.15 25.98
N ILE A 276 -4.93 21.08 25.03
CA ILE A 276 -3.70 21.35 24.26
C ILE A 276 -2.62 21.92 25.19
N PRO A 277 -1.45 21.28 25.33
CA PRO A 277 -0.35 21.82 26.13
C PRO A 277 0.34 23.00 25.43
N VAL A 278 0.87 23.93 26.23
CA VAL A 278 1.68 25.06 25.77
C VAL A 278 3.01 25.05 26.51
N VAL A 279 4.11 25.25 25.79
CA VAL A 279 5.45 25.39 26.35
C VAL A 279 6.07 26.68 25.83
N CYS A 280 6.62 27.49 26.74
CA CYS A 280 7.35 28.71 26.38
C CYS A 280 8.85 28.42 26.36
N VAL A 281 9.54 28.76 25.27
CA VAL A 281 11.00 28.60 25.13
C VAL A 281 11.66 29.97 25.08
N VAL A 282 12.62 30.20 25.98
CA VAL A 282 13.27 31.49 26.19
C VAL A 282 14.74 31.42 25.78
N LEU A 283 15.14 32.30 24.86
CA LEU A 283 16.54 32.48 24.44
C LEU A 283 16.96 33.93 24.57
N GLU A 284 18.12 34.16 25.21
CA GLU A 284 18.56 35.50 25.56
C GLU A 284 17.42 36.28 26.26
N GLY A 285 17.37 37.61 26.15
CA GLY A 285 16.21 38.36 26.61
C GLY A 285 16.55 39.68 27.29
N GLY A 286 15.55 40.56 27.27
CA GLY A 286 15.56 41.85 27.95
C GLY A 286 14.35 42.02 28.88
N PRO A 287 14.07 43.24 29.35
CA PRO A 287 12.96 43.50 30.26
C PRO A 287 11.60 43.04 29.74
N GLY A 288 11.33 43.20 28.44
CA GLY A 288 10.09 42.71 27.81
C GLY A 288 9.98 41.19 27.84
N THR A 289 11.09 40.47 27.67
CA THR A 289 11.13 39.01 27.76
C THR A 289 10.78 38.53 29.18
N LEU A 290 11.26 39.21 30.21
CA LEU A 290 10.92 38.90 31.61
C LEU A 290 9.41 39.04 31.86
N ASN A 291 8.79 40.09 31.33
CA ASN A 291 7.34 40.27 31.44
C ASN A 291 6.58 39.13 30.74
N THR A 292 7.03 38.70 29.55
CA THR A 292 6.44 37.55 28.85
C THR A 292 6.56 36.26 29.65
N ILE A 293 7.70 36.00 30.28
CA ILE A 293 7.90 34.82 31.16
C ILE A 293 6.96 34.89 32.35
N TYR A 294 6.90 36.04 33.02
CA TYR A 294 6.03 36.23 34.18
C TYR A 294 4.55 36.00 33.84
N MET A 295 4.10 36.54 32.70
CA MET A 295 2.72 36.33 32.21
C MET A 295 2.46 34.87 31.81
N ALA A 296 3.44 34.18 31.20
CA ALA A 296 3.33 32.76 30.89
C ALA A 296 3.18 31.92 32.16
N MET A 297 3.98 32.19 33.19
CA MET A 297 3.92 31.51 34.48
C MET A 297 2.58 31.75 35.20
N LEU A 298 2.04 32.97 35.18
CA LEU A 298 0.72 33.27 35.74
C LEU A 298 -0.42 32.49 35.07
N ASN A 299 -0.27 32.17 33.78
CA ASN A 299 -1.22 31.36 33.03
C ASN A 299 -1.00 29.85 33.19
N GLY A 300 -0.03 29.42 34.00
CA GLY A 300 0.33 28.01 34.19
C GLY A 300 1.13 27.41 33.02
N THR A 301 1.70 28.25 32.15
CA THR A 301 2.52 27.81 31.02
C THR A 301 3.97 27.58 31.49
N PRO A 302 4.52 26.36 31.36
CA PRO A 302 5.92 26.09 31.70
C PRO A 302 6.89 26.81 30.75
N CYS A 303 7.95 27.38 31.32
CA CYS A 303 9.01 28.08 30.59
C CYS A 303 10.32 27.28 30.61
N VAL A 304 10.89 26.99 29.44
CA VAL A 304 12.20 26.39 29.24
C VAL A 304 13.21 27.50 28.93
N VAL A 305 14.17 27.70 29.82
CA VAL A 305 15.22 28.72 29.67
C VAL A 305 16.51 28.05 29.20
N LEU A 306 17.09 28.54 28.10
CA LEU A 306 18.34 28.01 27.57
C LEU A 306 19.55 28.71 28.18
N GLU A 307 20.26 28.01 29.07
CA GLU A 307 21.54 28.46 29.62
C GLU A 307 22.62 28.57 28.53
N GLY A 308 23.43 29.63 28.60
CA GLY A 308 24.46 29.96 27.62
C GLY A 308 23.95 30.74 26.41
N SER A 309 22.67 31.14 26.42
CA SER A 309 22.08 32.00 25.38
C SER A 309 22.29 33.51 25.65
N GLY A 310 22.71 33.89 26.86
CA GLY A 310 23.12 35.25 27.23
C GLY A 310 22.07 36.08 27.98
N ARG A 311 22.50 37.18 28.60
CA ARG A 311 21.67 38.18 29.29
C ARG A 311 20.70 37.56 30.31
N LEU A 312 19.39 37.81 30.14
CA LEU A 312 18.34 37.43 31.08
C LEU A 312 18.27 35.91 31.28
N ALA A 313 18.41 35.12 30.22
CA ALA A 313 18.32 33.67 30.29
C ALA A 313 19.40 33.09 31.21
N ASP A 314 20.62 33.59 31.11
CA ASP A 314 21.75 33.15 31.95
C ASP A 314 21.59 33.63 33.40
N VAL A 315 21.04 34.83 33.62
CA VAL A 315 20.71 35.31 34.97
C VAL A 315 19.68 34.39 35.64
N ILE A 316 18.62 34.01 34.92
CA ILE A 316 17.60 33.09 35.45
C ILE A 316 18.20 31.70 35.71
N ALA A 317 18.99 31.17 34.77
CA ALA A 317 19.64 29.88 34.93
C ALA A 317 20.57 29.84 36.15
N HIS A 318 21.35 30.91 36.37
CA HIS A 318 22.26 31.00 37.51
C HIS A 318 21.51 31.14 38.83
N VAL A 319 20.44 31.94 38.87
CA VAL A 319 19.60 32.13 40.06
C VAL A 319 18.80 30.88 40.41
N ALA A 320 18.39 30.07 39.42
CA ALA A 320 17.63 28.83 39.64
C ALA A 320 18.38 27.81 40.52
N GLY A 321 19.71 27.86 40.58
CA GLY A 321 20.53 27.03 41.45
C GLY A 321 20.58 27.47 42.92
N PHE A 322 20.04 28.65 43.26
CA PHE A 322 20.04 29.18 44.62
C PHE A 322 18.67 29.02 45.30
N PRO A 323 18.62 28.77 46.62
CA PRO A 323 17.38 28.83 47.37
C PRO A 323 16.84 30.27 47.40
N VAL A 324 15.52 30.43 47.34
CA VAL A 324 14.82 31.73 47.21
C VAL A 324 15.29 32.77 48.25
N ALA A 325 15.60 32.32 49.47
CA ALA A 325 16.07 33.18 50.56
C ALA A 325 17.43 33.87 50.30
N LYS A 326 18.26 33.33 49.40
CA LYS A 326 19.59 33.89 49.06
C LYS A 326 19.55 34.88 47.91
N VAL A 327 18.40 35.08 47.26
CA VAL A 327 18.26 35.95 46.10
C VAL A 327 18.05 37.40 46.54
N THR A 328 19.13 38.19 46.57
CA THR A 328 19.10 39.61 46.93
C THR A 328 19.20 40.52 45.71
N LEU A 329 18.70 41.75 45.82
CA LEU A 329 18.84 42.80 44.80
C LEU A 329 20.32 43.09 44.45
N SER A 330 21.23 42.96 45.43
CA SER A 330 22.68 43.12 45.20
C SER A 330 23.25 42.00 44.34
N LEU A 331 22.86 40.74 44.58
CA LEU A 331 23.25 39.60 43.77
C LEU A 331 22.73 39.73 42.34
N ILE A 332 21.46 40.12 42.17
CA ILE A 332 20.87 40.33 40.84
C ILE A 332 21.60 41.46 40.09
N HIS A 333 21.90 42.59 40.75
CA HIS A 333 22.68 43.67 40.15
C HIS A 333 24.11 43.25 39.78
N GLN A 334 24.74 42.41 40.61
CA GLN A 334 26.07 41.88 40.32
C GLN A 334 26.03 40.93 39.11
N LEU A 335 25.04 40.04 39.03
CA LEU A 335 24.83 39.13 37.91
C LEU A 335 24.49 39.87 36.61
N LEU A 336 23.64 40.90 36.67
CA LEU A 336 23.35 41.75 35.51
C LEU A 336 24.59 42.47 34.96
N LYS A 337 25.56 42.82 35.84
CA LYS A 337 26.85 43.41 35.45
C LYS A 337 27.89 42.39 35.00
N SER A 338 27.92 41.17 35.56
CA SER A 338 28.93 40.16 35.23
C SER A 338 28.57 39.37 33.97
N VAL A 339 27.27 39.04 33.80
CA VAL A 339 26.74 38.28 32.66
C VAL A 339 26.69 39.14 31.38
N SER A 340 26.82 40.47 31.48
CA SER A 340 26.95 41.31 30.29
C SER A 340 28.26 41.10 29.53
N ASN A 341 29.30 40.51 30.15
CA ASN A 341 30.66 40.45 29.58
C ASN A 341 31.30 39.05 29.47
N THR A 342 30.68 37.95 29.92
CA THR A 342 31.31 36.62 29.81
C THR A 342 30.30 35.48 29.57
N CYS A 343 30.57 34.64 28.58
CA CYS A 343 29.87 33.37 28.35
C CYS A 343 30.57 32.24 29.12
N SER A 344 29.92 31.64 30.12
CA SER A 344 30.45 30.47 30.84
C SER A 344 30.64 29.24 29.91
N PRO A 345 31.66 28.39 30.15
CA PRO A 345 32.03 27.27 29.29
C PRO A 345 31.37 25.91 29.62
N HIS A 346 30.37 25.85 30.50
CA HIS A 346 29.66 24.60 30.78
C HIS A 346 28.25 24.63 30.19
N CYS A 347 28.06 23.96 29.05
CA CYS A 347 26.74 23.70 28.49
C CYS A 347 26.36 22.24 28.80
N ILE A 348 25.20 22.04 29.41
CA ILE A 348 24.65 20.73 29.78
C ILE A 348 24.29 19.95 28.50
N ASN A 349 24.64 18.66 28.47
CA ASN A 349 24.56 17.76 27.31
C ASN A 349 23.16 17.21 26.99
N MET A 350 22.08 17.68 27.63
CA MET A 350 20.73 17.15 27.40
C MET A 350 20.02 17.88 26.25
N PRO A 351 19.48 17.17 25.24
CA PRO A 351 18.79 17.81 24.12
C PRO A 351 17.48 18.45 24.57
N LEU A 352 17.14 19.61 24.00
CA LEU A 352 15.90 20.38 24.23
C LEU A 352 14.63 19.49 24.21
N VAL A 353 14.66 18.44 23.40
CA VAL A 353 13.60 17.43 23.26
C VAL A 353 13.33 16.71 24.58
N THR A 354 14.38 16.30 25.31
CA THR A 354 14.27 15.59 26.59
C THR A 354 13.65 16.48 27.66
N TYR A 355 13.97 17.77 27.70
CA TYR A 355 13.36 18.72 28.65
C TYR A 355 11.88 18.98 28.38
N ILE A 356 11.51 19.14 27.10
CA ILE A 356 10.10 19.31 26.71
C ILE A 356 9.31 18.05 27.06
N ILE A 357 9.87 16.86 26.79
CA ILE A 357 9.26 15.58 27.16
C ILE A 357 9.13 15.47 28.69
N LEU A 358 10.20 15.71 29.46
CA LEU A 358 10.19 15.63 30.93
C LEU A 358 9.16 16.60 31.55
N MET A 359 9.05 17.82 31.04
CA MET A 359 8.04 18.80 31.50
C MET A 359 6.62 18.39 31.13
N LEU A 360 6.41 17.76 29.98
CA LEU A 360 5.11 17.24 29.56
C LEU A 360 4.74 15.95 30.33
N THR A 361 5.72 15.15 30.77
CA THR A 361 5.49 13.95 31.60
C THR A 361 4.89 14.27 32.95
N ALA A 362 5.24 15.42 33.53
CA ALA A 362 4.61 15.92 34.77
C ALA A 362 3.12 16.29 34.59
N PHE A 363 2.64 16.44 33.34
CA PHE A 363 1.31 16.96 33.01
C PHE A 363 0.30 15.93 32.43
N ARG A 364 0.69 14.64 32.29
CA ARG A 364 -0.14 13.40 32.07
C ARG A 364 0.38 12.51 30.92
N CYS A 365 0.25 11.19 31.10
CA CYS A 365 0.73 10.13 30.20
C CYS A 365 0.24 10.20 28.74
N THR A 366 -0.92 10.81 28.45
CA THR A 366 -1.49 10.83 27.08
C THR A 366 -0.59 11.55 26.08
N VAL A 367 0.20 12.53 26.52
CA VAL A 367 1.10 13.30 25.66
C VAL A 367 2.27 12.45 25.15
N HIS A 368 2.66 11.38 25.86
CA HIS A 368 3.78 10.53 25.48
C HIS A 368 3.56 9.80 24.15
N ILE A 369 2.31 9.46 23.83
CA ILE A 369 1.94 8.71 22.63
C ILE A 369 2.03 9.60 21.38
N LEU A 370 2.01 10.92 21.52
CA LEU A 370 2.17 11.85 20.40
C LEU A 370 3.63 11.98 19.95
N PHE A 371 4.61 11.74 20.83
CA PHE A 371 6.03 11.83 20.48
C PHE A 371 6.50 10.57 19.75
N ASN A 372 7.10 10.76 18.57
CA ASN A 372 7.65 9.68 17.72
C ASN A 372 9.10 9.33 18.08
N ASP A 373 9.57 9.65 19.29
CA ASP A 373 10.99 9.60 19.63
C ASP A 373 11.35 8.31 20.40
N ASN A 374 12.05 7.41 19.71
CA ASN A 374 12.41 6.04 20.10
C ASN A 374 13.38 5.94 21.31
N LYS A 375 13.61 7.03 22.05
CA LYS A 375 14.69 7.18 23.05
C LYS A 375 14.17 7.66 24.41
N VAL A 376 12.95 7.29 24.76
CA VAL A 376 12.43 7.53 26.11
C VAL A 376 12.95 6.38 26.98
N GLU A 377 13.81 6.73 27.94
CA GLU A 377 14.39 5.80 28.90
C GLU A 377 13.30 5.08 29.71
N SER A 378 13.55 3.80 29.97
CA SER A 378 12.80 2.86 30.82
C SER A 378 12.56 3.33 32.27
N ASN A 379 13.10 4.49 32.65
CA ASN A 379 13.13 4.98 34.03
C ASN A 379 11.85 5.73 34.47
N LEU A 380 10.85 5.90 33.61
CA LEU A 380 9.69 6.76 33.89
C LEU A 380 8.35 6.04 34.18
N LEU A 381 8.28 4.72 34.00
CA LEU A 381 7.08 3.95 34.31
C LEU A 381 7.16 3.43 35.76
N SER A 382 6.59 4.20 36.70
CA SER A 382 6.18 3.69 38.01
C SER A 382 5.23 2.48 37.85
N PRO A 383 4.98 1.65 38.88
CA PRO A 383 4.03 0.54 38.74
C PRO A 383 2.61 1.09 38.53
N VAL A 384 2.19 1.20 37.27
CA VAL A 384 0.85 1.61 36.86
C VAL A 384 -0.02 0.35 36.70
N GLN A 385 -1.30 0.42 37.08
CA GLN A 385 -2.24 -0.69 36.85
C GLN A 385 -2.52 -0.86 35.35
N SER A 386 -2.66 -2.10 34.87
CA SER A 386 -2.88 -2.42 33.45
C SER A 386 -4.03 -1.63 32.81
N SER A 387 -5.09 -1.33 33.56
CA SER A 387 -6.28 -0.61 33.08
C SER A 387 -5.98 0.82 32.60
N ASP A 388 -5.06 1.52 33.26
CA ASP A 388 -4.76 2.93 32.95
C ASP A 388 -3.96 3.06 31.64
N LEU A 389 -3.36 1.96 31.18
CA LEU A 389 -2.60 1.88 29.93
C LEU A 389 -3.47 1.45 28.74
N HIS A 390 -4.74 1.07 28.93
CA HIS A 390 -5.59 0.59 27.83
C HIS A 390 -5.89 1.69 26.79
N GLU A 391 -6.21 2.91 27.23
CA GLU A 391 -6.43 4.05 26.32
C GLU A 391 -5.15 4.41 25.56
N ALA A 392 -4.00 4.26 26.23
CA ALA A 392 -2.70 4.49 25.64
C ALA A 392 -2.35 3.44 24.58
N MET A 393 -2.63 2.17 24.87
CA MET A 393 -2.49 1.05 23.94
C MET A 393 -3.38 1.23 22.71
N PHE A 394 -4.65 1.61 22.91
CA PHE A 394 -5.58 1.87 21.82
C PHE A 394 -5.09 2.97 20.87
N SER A 395 -4.62 4.09 21.43
CA SER A 395 -4.06 5.19 20.64
C SER A 395 -2.76 4.81 19.91
N ALA A 396 -1.91 3.98 20.53
CA ALA A 396 -0.68 3.48 19.89
C ALA A 396 -0.97 2.53 18.71
N LEU A 397 -2.00 1.68 18.84
CA LEU A 397 -2.47 0.80 17.76
C LEU A 397 -3.01 1.62 16.58
N LEU A 398 -3.90 2.59 16.82
CA LEU A 398 -4.42 3.45 15.75
C LEU A 398 -3.34 4.29 15.07
N GLY A 399 -2.33 4.74 15.82
CA GLY A 399 -1.21 5.52 15.31
C GLY A 399 -0.13 4.70 14.58
N ASN A 400 -0.31 3.38 14.42
CA ASN A 400 0.70 2.46 13.87
C ASN A 400 2.07 2.53 14.60
N LYS A 401 2.07 2.72 15.93
CA LYS A 401 3.28 2.92 16.75
C LYS A 401 3.73 1.62 17.42
N HIS A 402 4.22 0.67 16.62
CA HIS A 402 4.57 -0.68 17.07
C HIS A 402 5.58 -0.74 18.24
N GLN A 403 6.53 0.21 18.35
CA GLN A 403 7.48 0.24 19.47
C GLN A 403 6.81 0.52 20.82
N PHE A 404 5.82 1.42 20.84
CA PHE A 404 5.04 1.70 22.05
C PHE A 404 4.17 0.52 22.43
N VAL A 405 3.58 -0.17 21.45
CA VAL A 405 2.82 -1.41 21.68
C VAL A 405 3.73 -2.44 22.37
N ARG A 406 4.95 -2.66 21.87
CA ARG A 406 5.92 -3.58 22.49
C ARG A 406 6.29 -3.16 23.91
N LEU A 407 6.57 -1.88 24.13
CA LEU A 407 6.86 -1.33 25.46
C LEU A 407 5.70 -1.56 26.44
N PHE A 408 4.46 -1.35 26.03
CA PHE A 408 3.30 -1.56 26.90
C PHE A 408 3.09 -3.04 27.23
N LEU A 409 3.37 -3.95 26.29
CA LEU A 409 3.35 -5.40 26.56
C LEU A 409 4.43 -5.80 27.56
N GLU A 410 5.65 -5.27 27.42
CA GLU A 410 6.77 -5.50 28.36
C GLU A 410 6.47 -4.96 29.77
N ASN A 411 5.69 -3.87 29.87
CA ASN A 411 5.24 -3.27 31.13
C ASN A 411 3.95 -3.89 31.71
N GLY A 412 3.50 -5.03 31.19
CA GLY A 412 2.46 -5.84 31.82
C GLY A 412 1.03 -5.65 31.29
N VAL A 413 0.82 -4.97 30.15
CA VAL A 413 -0.50 -4.92 29.49
C VAL A 413 -0.82 -6.28 28.88
N CYS A 414 -1.94 -6.88 29.28
CA CYS A 414 -2.41 -8.15 28.72
C CYS A 414 -3.38 -7.90 27.55
N LEU A 415 -3.02 -8.29 26.33
CA LEU A 415 -3.89 -8.13 25.15
C LEU A 415 -5.25 -8.82 25.30
N ARG A 416 -5.31 -9.96 26.02
CA ARG A 416 -6.55 -10.69 26.23
C ARG A 416 -7.51 -9.96 27.17
N GLN A 417 -6.99 -9.21 28.14
CA GLN A 417 -7.80 -8.36 29.01
C GLN A 417 -8.20 -7.07 28.30
N PHE A 418 -7.29 -6.48 27.50
CA PHE A 418 -7.55 -5.28 26.72
C PHE A 418 -8.68 -5.46 25.68
N LEU A 419 -8.72 -6.61 25.00
CA LEU A 419 -9.69 -6.94 23.95
C LEU A 419 -10.90 -7.73 24.47
N GLN A 420 -11.10 -7.78 25.78
CA GLN A 420 -12.21 -8.51 26.38
C GLN A 420 -13.56 -7.83 26.10
N GLU A 421 -13.56 -6.51 25.92
CA GLU A 421 -14.74 -5.74 25.53
C GLU A 421 -14.88 -5.70 24.00
N ASP A 422 -16.03 -6.14 23.50
CA ASP A 422 -16.32 -6.20 22.06
C ASP A 422 -16.34 -4.81 21.41
N THR A 423 -16.69 -3.79 22.19
CA THR A 423 -16.70 -2.38 21.76
C THR A 423 -15.32 -1.92 21.30
N THR A 424 -14.25 -2.34 21.97
CA THR A 424 -12.88 -1.93 21.65
C THR A 424 -12.45 -2.43 20.27
N LEU A 425 -12.77 -3.68 19.93
CA LEU A 425 -12.47 -4.21 18.59
C LEU A 425 -13.31 -3.52 17.52
N CYS A 426 -14.61 -3.30 17.77
CA CYS A 426 -15.45 -2.55 16.85
C CYS A 426 -14.87 -1.15 16.58
N HIS A 427 -14.43 -0.45 17.63
CA HIS A 427 -13.77 0.84 17.48
C HIS A 427 -12.48 0.76 16.63
N LEU A 428 -11.64 -0.27 16.80
CA LEU A 428 -10.45 -0.48 15.95
C LEU A 428 -10.80 -0.67 14.46
N TYR A 429 -11.85 -1.43 14.14
CA TYR A 429 -12.29 -1.62 12.76
C TYR A 429 -12.97 -0.37 12.16
N THR A 430 -13.63 0.46 12.99
CA THR A 430 -14.20 1.73 12.50
C THR A 430 -13.15 2.77 12.14
N HIS A 431 -11.96 2.70 12.73
CA HIS A 431 -10.85 3.62 12.51
C HIS A 431 -9.80 3.09 11.52
N LEU A 432 -10.18 2.20 10.61
CA LEU A 432 -9.29 1.75 9.53
C LEU A 432 -8.88 2.94 8.63
N PRO A 433 -7.61 3.01 8.17
CA PRO A 433 -7.15 4.07 7.28
C PRO A 433 -7.93 4.10 5.97
N THR A 434 -8.22 5.30 5.46
CA THR A 434 -8.95 5.47 4.18
C THR A 434 -8.18 4.96 2.96
N SER A 435 -6.85 4.81 3.07
CA SER A 435 -6.00 4.21 2.04
C SER A 435 -6.12 2.70 1.96
N CYS A 436 -6.60 2.01 3.00
CA CYS A 436 -6.62 0.55 3.06
C CYS A 436 -7.58 -0.06 2.03
N PHE A 437 -7.07 -0.94 1.15
CA PHE A 437 -7.87 -1.66 0.15
C PHE A 437 -9.04 -2.45 0.77
N PHE A 438 -8.81 -3.11 1.91
CA PHE A 438 -9.86 -3.85 2.62
C PHE A 438 -11.03 -2.97 3.03
N LEU A 439 -10.79 -1.69 3.39
CA LEU A 439 -11.87 -0.76 3.72
C LEU A 439 -12.74 -0.46 2.49
N ARG A 440 -12.15 -0.34 1.28
CA ARG A 440 -12.91 -0.17 0.03
C ARG A 440 -13.82 -1.37 -0.22
N LEU A 441 -13.30 -2.60 -0.04
CA LEU A 441 -14.09 -3.84 -0.15
C LEU A 441 -15.23 -3.90 0.87
N LEU A 442 -14.95 -3.53 2.13
CA LEU A 442 -15.93 -3.52 3.21
C LEU A 442 -17.04 -2.50 2.94
N VAL A 443 -16.71 -1.30 2.48
CA VAL A 443 -17.69 -0.28 2.07
C VAL A 443 -18.55 -0.77 0.90
N LYS A 444 -17.93 -1.37 -0.12
CA LYS A 444 -18.65 -1.97 -1.27
C LYS A 444 -19.63 -3.05 -0.82
N ARG A 445 -19.21 -3.91 0.12
CA ARG A 445 -20.07 -4.96 0.68
C ARG A 445 -21.23 -4.37 1.49
N ILE A 446 -20.98 -3.39 2.36
CA ILE A 446 -22.03 -2.72 3.14
C ILE A 446 -23.05 -2.03 2.21
N GLN A 447 -22.60 -1.39 1.13
CA GLN A 447 -23.50 -0.79 0.14
C GLN A 447 -24.38 -1.84 -0.55
N THR A 448 -23.82 -3.03 -0.82
CA THR A 448 -24.54 -4.15 -1.46
C THR A 448 -25.54 -4.82 -0.52
N GLU A 449 -25.20 -4.95 0.78
CA GLU A 449 -26.03 -5.61 1.80
C GLU A 449 -27.04 -4.69 2.50
N ARG A 450 -27.08 -3.38 2.21
CA ARG A 450 -28.09 -2.43 2.76
C ARG A 450 -29.56 -2.79 2.45
N THR A 451 -29.81 -3.81 1.63
CA THR A 451 -31.12 -4.41 1.36
C THR A 451 -31.46 -5.64 2.22
N ALA A 452 -30.55 -6.11 3.08
CA ALA A 452 -30.75 -7.26 3.96
C ALA A 452 -30.86 -6.86 5.44
N ALA A 453 -31.72 -7.56 6.19
CA ALA A 453 -31.96 -7.34 7.61
C ALA A 453 -30.67 -7.52 8.44
N PRO A 454 -30.53 -6.80 9.58
CA PRO A 454 -29.35 -6.92 10.43
C PRO A 454 -29.20 -8.37 10.93
N LEU A 455 -28.06 -8.98 10.59
CA LEU A 455 -27.67 -10.28 11.11
C LEU A 455 -27.39 -10.14 12.61
N ASN A 456 -28.27 -10.72 13.44
CA ASN A 456 -27.96 -11.02 14.85
C ASN A 456 -26.87 -12.11 14.88
N ILE A 457 -25.61 -11.71 14.72
CA ILE A 457 -24.46 -12.60 14.87
C ILE A 457 -24.24 -12.79 16.37
N SER A 458 -24.78 -13.86 16.94
CA SER A 458 -24.27 -14.37 18.20
C SER A 458 -22.83 -14.84 17.99
N LEU A 459 -21.86 -14.13 18.57
CA LEU A 459 -20.45 -14.50 18.41
C LEU A 459 -20.20 -15.93 18.96
N PRO A 460 -19.36 -16.74 18.28
CA PRO A 460 -19.05 -18.10 18.72
C PRO A 460 -18.35 -18.12 20.09
N SER A 461 -18.68 -19.11 20.92
CA SER A 461 -18.22 -19.25 22.32
C SER A 461 -16.71 -19.46 22.51
N HIS A 462 -15.96 -19.70 21.45
CA HIS A 462 -14.50 -19.87 21.46
C HIS A 462 -13.84 -18.79 20.58
N ARG A 463 -13.83 -17.55 21.08
CA ARG A 463 -13.14 -16.43 20.45
C ARG A 463 -11.77 -16.24 21.08
N ASP A 464 -10.72 -16.24 20.26
CA ASP A 464 -9.39 -15.80 20.68
C ASP A 464 -9.23 -14.32 20.29
N PRO A 465 -9.19 -13.39 21.26
CA PRO A 465 -9.11 -11.95 20.96
C PRO A 465 -7.80 -11.57 20.23
N VAL A 466 -6.71 -12.29 20.49
CA VAL A 466 -5.41 -12.00 19.87
C VAL A 466 -5.43 -12.29 18.37
N ARG A 467 -6.14 -13.35 17.96
CA ARG A 467 -6.39 -13.67 16.55
C ARG A 467 -7.04 -12.51 15.82
N ASP A 468 -8.00 -11.83 16.46
CA ASP A 468 -8.73 -10.73 15.81
C ASP A 468 -7.85 -9.50 15.64
N LEU A 469 -6.98 -9.20 16.62
CA LEU A 469 -5.97 -8.15 16.48
C LEU A 469 -4.95 -8.49 15.38
N PHE A 470 -4.53 -9.75 15.30
CA PHE A 470 -3.64 -10.23 14.23
C PHE A 470 -4.30 -10.06 12.85
N LEU A 471 -5.57 -10.45 12.70
CA LEU A 471 -6.33 -10.23 11.47
C LEU A 471 -6.45 -8.74 11.14
N TRP A 472 -6.76 -7.90 12.12
CA TRP A 472 -6.84 -6.45 11.93
C TRP A 472 -5.52 -5.86 11.41
N ALA A 473 -4.37 -6.33 11.91
CA ALA A 473 -3.06 -5.88 11.45
C ALA A 473 -2.71 -6.38 10.03
N ILE A 474 -3.03 -7.66 9.72
CA ILE A 474 -2.81 -8.27 8.40
C ILE A 474 -3.62 -7.57 7.31
N LEU A 475 -4.90 -7.27 7.58
CA LEU A 475 -5.80 -6.62 6.62
C LEU A 475 -5.35 -5.20 6.23
N GLN A 476 -4.54 -4.55 7.06
CA GLN A 476 -3.96 -3.23 6.81
C GLN A 476 -2.54 -3.28 6.24
N ASN A 477 -2.02 -4.47 5.93
CA ASN A 477 -0.63 -4.68 5.49
C ASN A 477 0.40 -4.09 6.47
N LYS A 478 0.16 -4.16 7.79
CA LYS A 478 1.07 -3.65 8.83
C LYS A 478 1.95 -4.76 9.40
N LYS A 479 3.11 -4.99 8.78
CA LYS A 479 4.03 -6.08 9.14
C LYS A 479 4.43 -6.07 10.63
N GLU A 480 4.93 -4.95 11.15
CA GLU A 480 5.50 -4.89 12.50
C GLU A 480 4.44 -5.12 13.60
N LEU A 481 3.23 -4.60 13.39
CA LEU A 481 2.12 -4.85 14.32
C LEU A 481 1.63 -6.30 14.24
N ALA A 482 1.57 -6.86 13.03
CA ALA A 482 1.15 -8.23 12.82
C ALA A 482 2.14 -9.23 13.44
N GLU A 483 3.45 -8.93 13.42
CA GLU A 483 4.48 -9.74 14.10
C GLU A 483 4.24 -9.78 15.61
N ILE A 484 4.03 -8.62 16.25
CA ILE A 484 3.75 -8.53 17.69
C ILE A 484 2.47 -9.33 18.05
N ALA A 485 1.43 -9.22 17.23
CA ALA A 485 0.19 -9.97 17.46
C ALA A 485 0.37 -11.49 17.20
N TRP A 486 1.21 -11.88 16.25
CA TRP A 486 1.50 -13.28 15.93
C TRP A 486 2.26 -13.99 17.06
N GLU A 487 3.21 -13.30 17.70
CA GLU A 487 3.94 -13.81 18.88
C GLU A 487 3.00 -14.17 20.04
N GLN A 488 1.83 -13.53 20.13
CA GLN A 488 0.85 -13.72 21.20
C GLN A 488 -0.26 -14.73 20.82
N CYS A 489 -0.30 -15.20 19.57
CA CYS A 489 -1.30 -16.16 19.09
C CYS A 489 -1.14 -17.54 19.76
N LEU A 490 -2.26 -18.21 20.06
CA LEU A 490 -2.24 -19.60 20.55
C LEU A 490 -1.88 -20.61 19.45
N ASP A 491 -2.39 -20.40 18.23
CA ASP A 491 -2.20 -21.28 17.07
C ASP A 491 -1.30 -20.61 16.01
N CYS A 492 -0.01 -20.45 16.30
CA CYS A 492 0.94 -19.69 15.46
C CYS A 492 1.05 -20.21 14.02
N MET A 493 1.09 -21.53 13.81
CA MET A 493 1.20 -22.11 12.46
C MET A 493 -0.07 -21.86 11.63
N SER A 494 -1.26 -22.12 12.19
CA SER A 494 -2.52 -21.89 11.50
C SER A 494 -2.73 -20.40 11.22
N ALA A 495 -2.33 -19.53 12.15
CA ALA A 495 -2.37 -18.08 11.96
C ALA A 495 -1.48 -17.62 10.81
N ALA A 496 -0.24 -18.10 10.74
CA ALA A 496 0.68 -17.76 9.65
C ALA A 496 0.17 -18.24 8.28
N LEU A 497 -0.36 -19.47 8.18
CA LEU A 497 -0.92 -19.99 6.93
C LEU A 497 -2.22 -19.27 6.53
N ALA A 498 -3.07 -18.91 7.51
CA ALA A 498 -4.26 -18.11 7.25
C ALA A 498 -3.90 -16.69 6.78
N ALA A 499 -2.88 -16.06 7.37
CA ALA A 499 -2.36 -14.77 6.91
C ALA A 499 -1.81 -14.86 5.48
N SER A 500 -1.01 -15.90 5.17
CA SER A 500 -0.53 -16.16 3.79
C SER A 500 -1.70 -16.23 2.80
N LYS A 501 -2.74 -17.01 3.15
CA LYS A 501 -3.94 -17.14 2.32
C LYS A 501 -4.66 -15.81 2.08
N ILE A 502 -4.89 -15.04 3.15
CA ILE A 502 -5.63 -13.77 3.09
C ILE A 502 -4.85 -12.75 2.26
N LEU A 503 -3.54 -12.61 2.51
CA LEU A 503 -2.69 -11.66 1.80
C LEU A 503 -2.55 -12.01 0.32
N LYS A 504 -2.34 -13.29 -0.03
CA LYS A 504 -2.31 -13.74 -1.44
C LYS A 504 -3.63 -13.46 -2.15
N LYS A 505 -4.77 -13.63 -1.47
CA LYS A 505 -6.08 -13.33 -2.04
C LYS A 505 -6.35 -11.84 -2.20
N LEU A 506 -5.98 -11.03 -1.21
CA LEU A 506 -6.09 -9.57 -1.31
C LEU A 506 -5.23 -9.04 -2.48
N ALA A 507 -4.00 -9.53 -2.61
CA ALA A 507 -3.10 -9.17 -3.71
C ALA A 507 -3.53 -9.71 -5.09
N GLU A 508 -4.45 -10.67 -5.17
CA GLU A 508 -5.04 -11.13 -6.43
C GLU A 508 -6.24 -10.26 -6.84
N GLU A 509 -6.94 -9.64 -5.89
CA GLU A 509 -8.12 -8.79 -6.13
C GLU A 509 -7.77 -7.32 -6.34
N ASP A 510 -6.58 -6.89 -5.93
CA ASP A 510 -6.08 -5.53 -6.14
C ASP A 510 -5.47 -5.38 -7.55
N GLU A 511 -6.31 -4.96 -8.50
CA GLU A 511 -5.90 -4.70 -9.91
C GLU A 511 -5.39 -3.26 -10.13
N GLU A 512 -5.57 -2.34 -9.17
CA GLU A 512 -5.34 -0.90 -9.35
C GLU A 512 -3.93 -0.45 -8.94
N GLU A 513 -3.34 -1.05 -7.90
CA GLU A 513 -2.05 -0.63 -7.31
C GLU A 513 -1.05 -1.80 -7.21
N ASP A 514 -0.20 -1.99 -8.25
CA ASP A 514 0.74 -3.14 -8.33
C ASP A 514 1.82 -3.14 -7.21
N ASP A 515 2.19 -1.97 -6.71
CA ASP A 515 3.17 -1.83 -5.62
C ASP A 515 2.63 -2.39 -4.28
N GLU A 516 1.39 -2.06 -3.89
CA GLU A 516 0.77 -2.59 -2.66
C GLU A 516 0.55 -4.10 -2.77
N ALA A 517 0.09 -4.58 -3.94
CA ALA A 517 -0.10 -6.01 -4.20
C ALA A 517 1.23 -6.79 -4.08
N LYS A 518 2.35 -6.19 -4.50
CA LYS A 518 3.69 -6.79 -4.34
C LYS A 518 4.10 -6.87 -2.88
N GLU A 519 3.91 -5.80 -2.09
CA GLU A 519 4.20 -5.81 -0.65
C GLU A 519 3.37 -6.88 0.08
N MET A 520 2.09 -7.03 -0.25
CA MET A 520 1.23 -8.07 0.33
C MET A 520 1.72 -9.48 0.00
N ARG A 521 2.20 -9.73 -1.24
CA ARG A 521 2.81 -11.03 -1.63
C ARG A 521 4.10 -11.29 -0.88
N GLU A 522 4.95 -10.27 -0.68
CA GLU A 522 6.17 -10.39 0.12
C GLU A 522 5.87 -10.73 1.58
N LEU A 523 4.86 -10.08 2.17
CA LEU A 523 4.38 -10.36 3.53
C LEU A 523 3.75 -11.76 3.63
N ALA A 524 3.02 -12.22 2.62
CA ALA A 524 2.49 -13.59 2.58
C ALA A 524 3.63 -14.62 2.59
N ASN A 525 4.65 -14.43 1.74
CA ASN A 525 5.84 -15.28 1.69
C ASN A 525 6.66 -15.22 2.99
N TYR A 526 6.59 -14.11 3.73
CA TYR A 526 7.20 -13.98 5.04
C TYR A 526 6.51 -14.89 6.07
N TYR A 527 5.18 -14.87 6.13
CA TYR A 527 4.42 -15.76 7.03
C TYR A 527 4.50 -17.24 6.61
N GLU A 528 4.56 -17.55 5.31
CA GLU A 528 4.82 -18.92 4.83
C GLU A 528 6.16 -19.44 5.39
N ARG A 529 7.22 -18.62 5.33
CA ARG A 529 8.53 -18.95 5.92
C ARG A 529 8.50 -19.11 7.44
N HIS A 530 7.72 -18.30 8.15
CA HIS A 530 7.55 -18.44 9.60
C HIS A 530 6.82 -19.74 9.97
N ALA A 531 5.78 -20.10 9.22
CA ALA A 531 5.09 -21.38 9.41
C ALA A 531 6.05 -22.57 9.20
N ILE A 532 6.93 -22.50 8.20
CA ILE A 532 7.97 -23.51 7.95
C ILE A 532 8.93 -23.57 9.14
N GLY A 533 9.44 -22.44 9.61
CA GLY A 533 10.39 -22.39 10.73
C GLY A 533 9.82 -22.98 12.02
N VAL A 534 8.57 -22.63 12.36
CA VAL A 534 7.89 -23.19 13.54
C VAL A 534 7.69 -24.69 13.38
N PHE A 535 7.28 -25.14 12.19
CA PHE A 535 7.07 -26.56 11.94
C PHE A 535 8.37 -27.37 11.95
N SER A 536 9.46 -26.83 11.39
CA SER A 536 10.77 -27.51 11.39
C SER A 536 11.30 -27.70 12.80
N GLU A 537 11.12 -26.71 13.68
CA GLU A 537 11.52 -26.81 15.09
C GLU A 537 10.64 -27.80 15.86
N CYS A 538 9.33 -27.80 15.61
CA CYS A 538 8.44 -28.79 16.21
C CYS A 538 8.78 -30.22 15.75
N HIS A 539 9.13 -30.37 14.47
CA HIS A 539 9.45 -31.65 13.85
C HIS A 539 10.80 -32.20 14.33
N SER A 540 11.81 -31.34 14.53
CA SER A 540 13.10 -31.73 15.11
C SER A 540 12.98 -32.16 16.58
N CYS A 541 12.01 -31.60 17.31
CA CYS A 541 11.72 -31.99 18.70
C CYS A 541 10.97 -33.33 18.82
N ASP A 542 9.86 -33.49 18.09
CA ASP A 542 9.03 -34.71 18.12
C ASP A 542 8.25 -34.86 16.81
N GLU A 543 8.66 -35.82 15.98
CA GLU A 543 8.06 -36.06 14.68
C GLU A 543 6.58 -36.46 14.74
N ASP A 544 6.18 -37.28 15.72
CA ASP A 544 4.84 -37.82 15.85
C ASP A 544 3.84 -36.76 16.37
N ARG A 545 4.29 -35.90 17.28
CA ARG A 545 3.49 -34.77 17.78
C ARG A 545 3.38 -33.68 16.73
N ALA A 546 4.45 -33.35 16.02
CA ALA A 546 4.42 -32.41 14.90
C ALA A 546 3.46 -32.89 13.79
N ARG A 547 3.46 -34.18 13.47
CA ARG A 547 2.49 -34.76 12.51
C ARG A 547 1.05 -34.57 12.96
N ARG A 548 0.73 -34.84 14.23
CA ARG A 548 -0.63 -34.61 14.78
C ARG A 548 -1.05 -33.14 14.70
N MET A 549 -0.09 -32.22 14.80
CA MET A 549 -0.36 -30.78 14.67
C MET A 549 -0.79 -30.36 13.26
N LEU A 550 -0.37 -31.06 12.21
CA LEU A 550 -0.79 -30.77 10.82
C LEU A 550 -2.24 -31.17 10.55
N ILE A 551 -2.71 -32.25 11.18
CA ILE A 551 -4.03 -32.87 10.95
C ILE A 551 -5.09 -32.41 11.96
N ARG A 552 -4.71 -31.75 13.06
CA ARG A 552 -5.69 -31.24 14.03
C ARG A 552 -6.57 -30.15 13.41
N SER A 553 -7.87 -30.20 13.68
CA SER A 553 -8.78 -29.09 13.37
C SER A 553 -8.57 -27.94 14.37
N SER A 554 -8.24 -26.74 13.91
CA SER A 554 -8.18 -25.55 14.78
C SER A 554 -9.58 -24.94 14.94
N PRO A 555 -10.12 -24.82 16.16
CA PRO A 555 -11.39 -24.14 16.39
C PRO A 555 -11.30 -22.64 16.10
N SER A 556 -10.13 -22.03 16.31
CA SER A 556 -9.89 -20.60 16.07
C SER A 556 -9.94 -20.21 14.60
N TRP A 557 -9.77 -21.16 13.68
CA TRP A 557 -9.74 -20.91 12.24
C TRP A 557 -10.83 -21.71 11.50
N GLY A 558 -12.05 -21.77 12.08
CA GLY A 558 -13.23 -22.33 11.42
C GLY A 558 -13.22 -23.86 11.30
N HIS A 559 -12.61 -24.55 12.28
CA HIS A 559 -12.45 -26.01 12.27
C HIS A 559 -11.70 -26.55 11.05
N THR A 560 -10.80 -25.74 10.48
CA THR A 560 -9.94 -26.15 9.37
C THR A 560 -8.61 -26.72 9.87
N THR A 561 -7.94 -27.52 9.05
CA THR A 561 -6.60 -28.04 9.34
C THR A 561 -5.53 -27.19 8.70
N CYS A 562 -4.33 -27.20 9.31
CA CYS A 562 -3.16 -26.49 8.79
C CYS A 562 -2.86 -26.89 7.34
N LEU A 563 -2.96 -28.18 7.04
CA LEU A 563 -2.69 -28.69 5.70
C LEU A 563 -3.70 -28.17 4.67
N ARG A 564 -4.98 -28.09 5.03
CA ARG A 564 -6.02 -27.53 4.16
C ARG A 564 -5.79 -26.04 3.90
N LEU A 565 -5.44 -25.27 4.94
CA LEU A 565 -5.11 -23.85 4.80
C LEU A 565 -3.93 -23.65 3.84
N ALA A 566 -2.84 -24.41 4.00
CA ALA A 566 -1.66 -24.33 3.13
C ALA A 566 -1.98 -24.66 1.67
N LEU A 567 -2.85 -25.66 1.41
CA LEU A 567 -3.27 -26.02 0.05
C LEU A 567 -4.15 -24.94 -0.59
N GLU A 568 -5.13 -24.43 0.15
CA GLU A 568 -6.01 -23.36 -0.33
C GLU A 568 -5.27 -22.03 -0.53
N ALA A 569 -4.16 -21.82 0.19
CA ALA A 569 -3.25 -20.68 0.04
C ALA A 569 -2.21 -20.87 -1.09
N ASN A 570 -2.10 -22.07 -1.67
CA ASN A 570 -1.05 -22.43 -2.64
C ASN A 570 0.38 -22.22 -2.06
N ASP A 571 0.58 -22.59 -0.79
CA ASP A 571 1.85 -22.50 -0.07
C ASP A 571 2.78 -23.66 -0.47
N LYS A 572 3.38 -23.55 -1.65
CA LYS A 572 4.22 -24.61 -2.26
C LYS A 572 5.43 -24.96 -1.41
N SER A 573 6.07 -23.97 -0.77
CA SER A 573 7.29 -24.21 0.00
C SER A 573 7.01 -24.90 1.33
N PHE A 574 5.88 -24.58 1.97
CA PHE A 574 5.44 -25.26 3.19
C PHE A 574 5.12 -26.74 2.94
N ILE A 575 4.37 -27.04 1.87
CA ILE A 575 4.04 -28.43 1.52
C ILE A 575 5.29 -29.23 1.11
N ALA A 576 6.26 -28.59 0.46
CA ALA A 576 7.48 -29.24 0.01
C ALA A 576 8.48 -29.58 1.15
N HIS A 577 8.26 -29.07 2.36
CA HIS A 577 9.10 -29.31 3.52
C HIS A 577 9.20 -30.82 3.85
N SER A 578 10.40 -31.31 4.17
CA SER A 578 10.69 -32.73 4.38
C SER A 578 9.79 -33.37 5.44
N GLY A 579 9.58 -32.72 6.58
CA GLY A 579 8.73 -33.23 7.66
C GLY A 579 7.25 -33.33 7.28
N VAL A 580 6.76 -32.43 6.43
CA VAL A 580 5.38 -32.49 5.90
C VAL A 580 5.26 -33.66 4.94
N GLN A 581 6.25 -33.86 4.07
CA GLN A 581 6.31 -34.99 3.13
C GLN A 581 6.40 -36.36 3.84
N VAL A 582 7.20 -36.46 4.91
CA VAL A 582 7.30 -37.67 5.75
C VAL A 582 6.00 -37.90 6.52
N GLY A 583 5.41 -36.86 7.09
CA GLY A 583 4.10 -36.92 7.76
C GLY A 583 3.01 -37.42 6.83
N GLN A 584 2.95 -36.91 5.59
CA GLN A 584 2.03 -37.36 4.54
C GLN A 584 2.25 -38.83 4.18
N ARG A 585 3.51 -39.23 3.95
CA ARG A 585 3.87 -40.63 3.64
C ARG A 585 3.41 -41.53 4.79
N SER A 586 3.78 -41.20 6.01
CA SER A 586 3.47 -41.99 7.20
C SER A 586 1.96 -42.08 7.49
N LEU A 587 1.18 -41.04 7.20
CA LEU A 587 -0.29 -41.05 7.34
C LEU A 587 -0.96 -41.97 6.31
N LEU A 588 -0.43 -42.02 5.07
CA LEU A 588 -0.84 -42.98 4.05
C LEU A 588 -0.47 -44.42 4.42
N PHE A 589 0.66 -44.62 5.11
CA PHE A 589 1.08 -45.94 5.61
C PHE A 589 0.33 -46.34 6.90
N TYR A 590 -0.01 -45.43 7.83
CA TYR A 590 -0.67 -45.83 9.10
C TYR A 590 -2.12 -46.33 8.95
N THR A 591 -2.77 -46.11 7.80
CA THR A 591 -4.08 -46.72 7.49
C THR A 591 -3.97 -48.17 6.97
N GLU A 592 -2.78 -48.78 7.06
CA GLU A 592 -2.40 -50.10 6.52
C GLU A 592 -3.08 -51.33 7.14
N GLN A 593 -3.89 -51.24 8.19
CA GLN A 593 -4.52 -52.44 8.74
C GLN A 593 -5.58 -53.09 7.82
N ASN A 594 -5.93 -52.46 6.68
CA ASN A 594 -6.80 -53.07 5.66
C ASN A 594 -6.19 -52.94 4.24
N TYR A 595 -5.64 -54.05 3.72
CA TYR A 595 -5.07 -54.19 2.37
C TYR A 595 -5.97 -53.69 1.22
N LYS A 596 -7.29 -53.70 1.38
CA LYS A 596 -8.27 -53.19 0.39
C LYS A 596 -8.33 -51.65 0.30
N CYS A 597 -7.76 -50.92 1.26
CA CYS A 597 -7.85 -49.45 1.33
C CYS A 597 -6.55 -48.72 0.99
N ASN A 598 -5.44 -49.42 0.68
CA ASN A 598 -4.16 -48.78 0.41
C ASN A 598 -4.19 -48.00 -0.93
N THR A 599 -3.96 -46.68 -0.86
CA THR A 599 -3.96 -45.75 -2.01
C THR A 599 -2.95 -46.15 -3.09
N PHE A 600 -1.78 -46.69 -2.72
CA PHE A 600 -0.77 -47.12 -3.68
C PHE A 600 -1.23 -48.35 -4.47
N VAL A 601 -1.90 -49.29 -3.80
CA VAL A 601 -2.46 -50.49 -4.44
C VAL A 601 -3.59 -50.09 -5.40
N LYS A 602 -4.47 -49.17 -5.00
CA LYS A 602 -5.51 -48.60 -5.87
C LYS A 602 -4.90 -47.93 -7.10
N PHE A 603 -3.86 -47.12 -6.92
CA PHE A 603 -3.16 -46.43 -8.01
C PHE A 603 -2.53 -47.42 -9.01
N TYR A 604 -1.82 -48.44 -8.52
CA TYR A 604 -1.18 -49.43 -9.39
C TYR A 604 -2.19 -50.25 -10.19
N TRP A 605 -3.27 -50.72 -9.56
CA TRP A 605 -4.34 -51.41 -10.28
C TRP A 605 -5.01 -50.50 -11.30
N ASN A 606 -5.29 -49.24 -10.95
CA ASN A 606 -5.83 -48.28 -11.92
C ASN A 606 -4.93 -48.15 -13.17
N ILE A 607 -3.61 -48.10 -12.99
CA ILE A 607 -2.65 -48.06 -14.11
C ILE A 607 -2.73 -49.33 -14.96
N VAL A 608 -2.67 -50.50 -14.33
CA VAL A 608 -2.70 -51.78 -15.05
C VAL A 608 -3.99 -51.92 -15.86
N PHE A 609 -5.13 -51.59 -15.26
CA PHE A 609 -6.42 -51.60 -15.95
C PHE A 609 -6.48 -50.55 -17.07
N TYR A 610 -5.87 -49.38 -16.89
CA TYR A 610 -5.81 -48.36 -17.94
C TYR A 610 -4.94 -48.78 -19.15
N PHE A 611 -3.81 -49.43 -18.93
CA PHE A 611 -3.03 -50.05 -20.03
C PHE A 611 -3.84 -51.17 -20.71
N GLY A 612 -4.57 -51.98 -19.94
CA GLY A 612 -5.50 -52.97 -20.48
C GLY A 612 -6.58 -52.34 -21.36
N PHE A 613 -7.14 -51.20 -20.96
CA PHE A 613 -8.09 -50.42 -21.74
C PHE A 613 -7.49 -49.94 -23.07
N LEU A 614 -6.30 -49.35 -23.06
CA LEU A 614 -5.63 -48.88 -24.28
C LEU A 614 -5.30 -50.04 -25.24
N LEU A 615 -4.84 -51.17 -24.70
CA LEU A 615 -4.58 -52.37 -25.49
C LEU A 615 -5.88 -52.87 -26.14
N LEU A 616 -6.96 -52.99 -25.36
CA LEU A 616 -8.27 -53.39 -25.87
C LEU A 616 -8.76 -52.42 -26.96
N PHE A 617 -8.65 -51.11 -26.74
CA PHE A 617 -9.07 -50.10 -27.70
C PHE A 617 -8.27 -50.20 -29.00
N SER A 618 -6.95 -50.37 -28.92
CA SER A 618 -6.09 -50.55 -30.10
C SER A 618 -6.44 -51.82 -30.90
N VAL A 619 -6.72 -52.93 -30.21
CA VAL A 619 -7.13 -54.20 -30.85
C VAL A 619 -8.48 -54.04 -31.55
N VAL A 620 -9.45 -53.37 -30.92
CA VAL A 620 -10.76 -53.10 -31.52
C VAL A 620 -10.64 -52.21 -32.77
N LEU A 621 -9.79 -51.18 -32.74
CA LEU A 621 -9.61 -50.27 -33.88
C LEU A 621 -8.86 -50.89 -35.08
N MET A 622 -7.84 -51.71 -34.79
CA MET A 622 -6.98 -52.28 -35.84
C MET A 622 -7.48 -53.61 -36.38
N ILE A 623 -8.04 -54.49 -35.53
CA ILE A 623 -8.37 -55.88 -35.88
C ILE A 623 -9.90 -56.09 -36.00
N ASP A 624 -10.68 -55.68 -34.99
CA ASP A 624 -12.09 -56.07 -34.85
C ASP A 624 -13.11 -54.98 -35.25
N PHE A 625 -12.73 -54.02 -36.10
CA PHE A 625 -13.62 -52.93 -36.53
C PHE A 625 -14.59 -53.39 -37.63
N GLN A 626 -15.65 -54.11 -37.22
CA GLN A 626 -16.66 -54.69 -38.11
C GLN A 626 -17.89 -53.78 -38.25
N THR A 627 -18.74 -54.03 -39.26
CA THR A 627 -20.00 -53.29 -39.49
C THR A 627 -21.04 -53.53 -38.40
N THR A 628 -20.94 -54.64 -37.67
CA THR A 628 -21.74 -54.91 -36.47
C THR A 628 -20.84 -54.91 -35.23
N PRO A 629 -21.31 -54.41 -34.08
CA PRO A 629 -20.52 -54.41 -32.85
C PRO A 629 -20.17 -55.82 -32.41
N SER A 630 -18.87 -56.09 -32.35
CA SER A 630 -18.35 -57.29 -31.72
C SER A 630 -18.51 -57.20 -30.19
N TRP A 631 -18.47 -58.34 -29.51
CA TRP A 631 -18.54 -58.37 -28.05
C TRP A 631 -17.36 -57.61 -27.39
N ARG A 632 -16.19 -57.57 -28.05
CA ARG A 632 -15.00 -56.81 -27.60
C ARG A 632 -15.24 -55.31 -27.64
N GLU A 633 -15.96 -54.85 -28.66
CA GLU A 633 -16.36 -53.46 -28.79
C GLU A 633 -17.45 -53.07 -27.80
N CYS A 634 -18.42 -53.96 -27.54
CA CYS A 634 -19.38 -53.75 -26.44
C CYS A 634 -18.68 -53.64 -25.07
N LEU A 635 -17.65 -54.46 -24.82
CA LEU A 635 -16.84 -54.36 -23.60
C LEU A 635 -16.14 -53.00 -23.49
N LEU A 636 -15.60 -52.47 -24.59
CA LEU A 636 -15.00 -51.14 -24.65
C LEU A 636 -16.01 -50.04 -24.25
N TYR A 637 -17.26 -50.15 -24.73
CA TYR A 637 -18.32 -49.18 -24.41
C TYR A 637 -18.67 -49.18 -22.93
N VAL A 638 -18.82 -50.38 -22.35
CA VAL A 638 -19.05 -50.52 -20.90
C VAL A 638 -17.89 -49.92 -20.10
N TRP A 639 -16.66 -50.11 -20.57
CA TRP A 639 -15.48 -49.54 -19.93
C TRP A 639 -15.50 -48.00 -19.96
N ILE A 640 -15.73 -47.39 -21.12
CA ILE A 640 -15.78 -45.93 -21.23
C ILE A 640 -16.95 -45.36 -20.45
N PHE A 641 -18.10 -46.03 -20.46
CA PHE A 641 -19.23 -45.66 -19.61
C PHE A 641 -18.86 -45.67 -18.11
N SER A 642 -18.03 -46.62 -17.67
CA SER A 642 -17.54 -46.66 -16.29
C SER A 642 -16.63 -45.47 -15.95
N LEU A 643 -15.80 -45.03 -16.89
CA LEU A 643 -14.97 -43.82 -16.74
C LEU A 643 -15.84 -42.56 -16.68
N VAL A 644 -16.86 -42.44 -17.54
CA VAL A 644 -17.80 -41.32 -17.52
C VAL A 644 -18.53 -41.22 -16.18
N CYS A 645 -18.96 -42.36 -15.62
CA CYS A 645 -19.59 -42.39 -14.29
C CYS A 645 -18.65 -41.92 -13.17
N GLU A 646 -17.36 -42.23 -13.27
CA GLU A 646 -16.35 -41.77 -12.33
C GLU A 646 -16.16 -40.26 -12.39
N GLU A 647 -16.04 -39.70 -13.60
CA GLU A 647 -15.90 -38.26 -13.82
C GLU A 647 -17.14 -37.49 -13.34
N ILE A 648 -18.35 -38.00 -13.60
CA ILE A 648 -19.60 -37.39 -13.11
C ILE A 648 -19.64 -37.35 -11.57
N ARG A 649 -19.14 -38.38 -10.88
CA ARG A 649 -19.03 -38.37 -9.41
C ARG A 649 -18.07 -37.27 -8.93
N GLN A 650 -17.02 -36.97 -9.69
CA GLN A 650 -16.02 -35.96 -9.34
C GLN A 650 -16.47 -34.52 -9.69
N LYS A 651 -17.47 -34.33 -10.57
CA LYS A 651 -18.00 -33.01 -10.99
C LYS A 651 -18.80 -32.27 -9.89
N ALA A 652 -18.12 -31.77 -8.87
CA ALA A 652 -18.59 -30.69 -8.01
C ALA A 652 -17.73 -29.42 -8.26
N LYS A 653 -18.37 -28.34 -8.74
CA LYS A 653 -17.99 -26.90 -8.92
C LYS A 653 -16.52 -26.42 -9.12
N MET A 654 -15.47 -27.17 -8.81
CA MET A 654 -14.04 -26.81 -8.92
C MET A 654 -13.29 -27.47 -10.11
N TYR A 655 -14.00 -28.19 -10.97
CA TYR A 655 -13.39 -29.17 -11.89
C TYR A 655 -12.78 -28.59 -13.20
N ILE A 656 -13.25 -27.42 -13.67
CA ILE A 656 -12.95 -26.91 -15.04
C ILE A 656 -11.57 -26.21 -15.15
N LYS A 657 -10.85 -25.97 -14.05
CA LYS A 657 -9.58 -25.22 -14.09
C LYS A 657 -8.34 -26.06 -14.47
N ASP A 658 -8.42 -27.40 -14.43
CA ASP A 658 -7.25 -28.23 -14.71
C ASP A 658 -7.21 -28.72 -16.17
N MET A 659 -6.04 -28.59 -16.80
CA MET A 659 -5.81 -28.91 -18.23
C MET A 659 -6.07 -30.39 -18.52
N TRP A 660 -5.76 -31.26 -17.57
CA TRP A 660 -5.92 -32.71 -17.71
C TRP A 660 -7.39 -33.12 -17.74
N ASN A 661 -8.23 -32.45 -16.94
CA ASN A 661 -9.68 -32.66 -16.92
C ASN A 661 -10.34 -32.18 -18.22
N ILE A 662 -9.82 -31.11 -18.83
CA ILE A 662 -10.27 -30.64 -20.15
C ILE A 662 -10.01 -31.72 -21.21
N LEU A 663 -8.84 -32.37 -21.16
CA LEU A 663 -8.48 -33.46 -22.06
C LEU A 663 -9.40 -34.67 -21.88
N ASP A 664 -9.78 -35.03 -20.64
CA ASP A 664 -10.74 -36.10 -20.38
C ASP A 664 -12.13 -35.79 -20.94
N VAL A 665 -12.63 -34.57 -20.71
CA VAL A 665 -13.93 -34.13 -21.25
C VAL A 665 -13.91 -34.13 -22.78
N LEU A 666 -12.80 -33.69 -23.40
CA LEU A 666 -12.62 -33.71 -24.85
C LEU A 666 -12.62 -35.15 -25.40
N SER A 667 -11.91 -36.08 -24.75
CA SER A 667 -11.90 -37.49 -25.16
C SER A 667 -13.29 -38.13 -25.07
N ILE A 668 -14.03 -37.89 -23.98
CA ILE A 668 -15.39 -38.40 -23.83
C ILE A 668 -16.32 -37.83 -24.92
N LEU A 669 -16.20 -36.55 -25.24
CA LEU A 669 -17.00 -35.90 -26.29
C LEU A 669 -16.69 -36.49 -27.67
N LEU A 670 -15.42 -36.62 -28.03
CA LEU A 670 -14.98 -37.19 -29.30
C LEU A 670 -15.36 -38.66 -29.43
N PHE A 671 -15.28 -39.42 -28.34
CA PHE A 671 -15.74 -40.80 -28.31
C PHE A 671 -17.25 -40.91 -28.60
N ILE A 672 -18.09 -40.06 -28.00
CA ILE A 672 -19.54 -40.04 -28.27
C ILE A 672 -19.82 -39.70 -29.73
N ILE A 673 -19.14 -38.69 -30.28
CA ILE A 673 -19.29 -38.29 -31.69
C ILE A 673 -18.85 -39.44 -32.62
N GLY A 674 -17.69 -40.04 -32.34
CA GLY A 674 -17.16 -41.19 -33.06
C GLY A 674 -18.12 -42.38 -33.03
N LEU A 675 -18.74 -42.65 -31.88
CA LEU A 675 -19.75 -43.70 -31.71
C LEU A 675 -21.01 -43.43 -32.55
N VAL A 676 -21.52 -42.19 -32.55
CA VAL A 676 -22.69 -41.80 -33.37
C VAL A 676 -22.39 -41.97 -34.86
N PHE A 677 -21.21 -41.55 -35.31
CA PHE A 677 -20.80 -41.68 -36.72
C PHE A 677 -20.57 -43.15 -37.09
N ARG A 678 -20.05 -43.95 -36.17
CA ARG A 678 -19.87 -45.39 -36.34
C ARG A 678 -21.19 -46.14 -36.43
N LEU A 679 -22.24 -45.69 -35.73
CA LEU A 679 -23.61 -46.22 -35.87
C LEU A 679 -24.32 -45.79 -37.16
N THR A 680 -23.75 -44.81 -37.89
CA THR A 680 -24.29 -44.30 -39.15
C THR A 680 -23.58 -44.94 -40.34
N THR A 681 -24.30 -45.69 -41.18
CA THR A 681 -23.72 -46.45 -42.31
C THR A 681 -22.97 -45.58 -43.32
N SER A 682 -23.47 -44.37 -43.60
CA SER A 682 -22.83 -43.41 -44.52
C SER A 682 -21.52 -42.82 -43.97
N LEU A 683 -21.40 -42.70 -42.65
CA LEU A 683 -20.26 -42.05 -41.98
C LEU A 683 -19.32 -43.05 -41.30
N PHE A 684 -19.41 -44.34 -41.63
CA PHE A 684 -18.66 -45.41 -40.96
C PHE A 684 -17.14 -45.18 -40.97
N TYR A 685 -16.57 -44.78 -42.11
CA TYR A 685 -15.14 -44.48 -42.23
C TYR A 685 -14.77 -43.21 -41.42
N ALA A 686 -15.60 -42.18 -41.48
CA ALA A 686 -15.39 -40.96 -40.69
C ALA A 686 -15.44 -41.26 -39.18
N GLY A 687 -16.35 -42.13 -38.73
CA GLY A 687 -16.40 -42.62 -37.35
C GLY A 687 -15.12 -43.34 -36.94
N LYS A 688 -14.55 -44.19 -37.81
CA LYS A 688 -13.25 -44.83 -37.56
C LYS A 688 -12.13 -43.79 -37.40
N VAL A 689 -12.07 -42.79 -38.28
CA VAL A 689 -11.06 -41.72 -38.21
C VAL A 689 -11.16 -40.94 -36.89
N ILE A 690 -12.38 -40.57 -36.49
CA ILE A 690 -12.61 -39.85 -35.22
C ILE A 690 -12.18 -40.71 -34.03
N LEU A 691 -12.51 -42.01 -34.00
CA LEU A 691 -12.09 -42.91 -32.92
C LEU A 691 -10.57 -43.13 -32.90
N CYS A 692 -9.89 -43.10 -34.05
CA CYS A 692 -8.42 -43.13 -34.10
C CYS A 692 -7.79 -41.86 -33.51
N ILE A 693 -8.35 -40.68 -33.79
CA ILE A 693 -7.91 -39.42 -33.18
C ILE A 693 -8.17 -39.45 -31.68
N ASP A 694 -9.34 -39.95 -31.27
CA ASP A 694 -9.72 -40.09 -29.87
C ASP A 694 -8.78 -41.03 -29.10
N PHE A 695 -8.34 -42.14 -29.71
CA PHE A 695 -7.31 -43.02 -29.14
C PHE A 695 -5.99 -42.29 -28.85
N ILE A 696 -5.57 -41.34 -29.69
CA ILE A 696 -4.38 -40.51 -29.43
C ILE A 696 -4.58 -39.69 -28.16
N ILE A 697 -5.75 -39.11 -27.96
CA ILE A 697 -6.07 -38.30 -26.78
C ILE A 697 -6.05 -39.17 -25.51
N PHE A 698 -6.66 -40.36 -25.55
CA PHE A 698 -6.54 -41.33 -24.46
C PHE A 698 -5.09 -41.77 -24.21
N CYS A 699 -4.24 -41.87 -25.24
CA CYS A 699 -2.81 -42.13 -25.03
C CYS A 699 -2.09 -40.94 -24.38
N LEU A 700 -2.39 -39.69 -24.76
CA LEU A 700 -1.82 -38.49 -24.14
C LEU A 700 -2.16 -38.41 -22.65
N ARG A 701 -3.33 -38.91 -22.24
CA ARG A 701 -3.73 -38.99 -20.83
C ARG A 701 -2.79 -39.86 -19.97
N LEU A 702 -2.04 -40.81 -20.55
CA LEU A 702 -1.00 -41.55 -19.81
C LEU A 702 0.06 -40.62 -19.21
N MET A 703 0.37 -39.51 -19.87
CA MET A 703 1.35 -38.55 -19.35
C MET A 703 0.94 -38.00 -17.98
N ALA A 704 -0.37 -37.80 -17.74
CA ALA A 704 -0.89 -37.33 -16.45
C ALA A 704 -0.57 -38.31 -15.31
N ILE A 705 -0.57 -39.63 -15.57
CA ILE A 705 -0.25 -40.66 -14.59
C ILE A 705 1.25 -40.61 -14.22
N PHE A 706 2.12 -40.37 -15.21
CA PHE A 706 3.56 -40.31 -14.99
C PHE A 706 4.01 -39.08 -14.18
N ILE A 707 3.13 -38.10 -13.95
CA ILE A 707 3.39 -36.96 -13.06
C ILE A 707 3.73 -37.41 -11.63
N VAL A 708 3.23 -38.58 -11.20
CA VAL A 708 3.53 -39.15 -9.87
C VAL A 708 5.01 -39.49 -9.68
N SER A 709 5.72 -39.78 -10.77
CA SER A 709 7.12 -40.17 -10.68
C SER A 709 8.01 -38.98 -10.29
N LYS A 710 8.95 -39.22 -9.36
CA LYS A 710 9.95 -38.22 -8.93
C LYS A 710 10.85 -37.76 -10.07
N THR A 711 11.11 -38.61 -11.07
CA THR A 711 12.05 -38.32 -12.16
C THR A 711 11.38 -37.72 -13.40
N LEU A 712 10.13 -38.11 -13.68
CA LEU A 712 9.38 -37.67 -14.85
C LEU A 712 8.43 -36.52 -14.55
N GLY A 713 7.87 -36.44 -13.34
CA GLY A 713 6.89 -35.43 -12.96
C GLY A 713 7.37 -34.00 -13.14
N PRO A 714 8.53 -33.61 -12.59
CA PRO A 714 9.12 -32.30 -12.82
C PRO A 714 9.25 -31.94 -14.31
N LYS A 715 9.70 -32.89 -15.14
CA LYS A 715 9.88 -32.68 -16.58
C LYS A 715 8.55 -32.41 -17.30
N ILE A 716 7.48 -33.14 -16.93
CA ILE A 716 6.14 -32.95 -17.51
C ILE A 716 5.57 -31.58 -17.11
N ILE A 717 5.81 -31.12 -15.89
CA ILE A 717 5.39 -29.77 -15.43
C ILE A 717 6.08 -28.68 -16.25
N ILE A 718 7.38 -28.84 -16.53
CA ILE A 718 8.13 -27.90 -17.38
C ILE A 718 7.55 -27.87 -18.79
N VAL A 719 7.34 -29.04 -19.41
CA VAL A 719 6.71 -29.14 -20.75
C VAL A 719 5.34 -28.47 -20.78
N LYS A 720 4.50 -28.69 -19.76
CA LYS A 720 3.17 -28.06 -19.66
C LYS A 720 3.26 -26.53 -19.69
N ARG A 721 4.27 -25.94 -19.04
CA ARG A 721 4.46 -24.48 -19.02
C ARG A 721 5.02 -23.96 -20.34
N MET A 722 5.97 -24.67 -20.94
CA MET A 722 6.57 -24.32 -22.24
C MET A 722 5.57 -24.36 -23.41
N ILE A 723 4.51 -25.18 -23.33
CA ILE A 723 3.47 -25.23 -24.37
C ILE A 723 2.74 -23.88 -24.53
N LEU A 724 2.56 -23.11 -23.45
CA LEU A 724 1.92 -21.78 -23.53
C LEU A 724 2.80 -20.80 -24.30
N ASP A 725 4.12 -20.82 -24.07
CA ASP A 725 5.08 -19.99 -24.80
C ASP A 725 5.20 -20.42 -26.27
N MET A 726 5.08 -21.73 -26.53
CA MET A 726 5.06 -22.30 -27.89
C MET A 726 3.87 -21.79 -28.72
N PHE A 727 2.72 -21.50 -28.10
CA PHE A 727 1.54 -21.02 -28.82
C PHE A 727 1.80 -19.66 -29.49
N PHE A 728 2.40 -18.71 -28.77
CA PHE A 728 2.78 -17.41 -29.33
C PHE A 728 3.80 -17.54 -30.46
N PHE A 729 4.75 -18.47 -30.33
CA PHE A 729 5.72 -18.75 -31.37
C PHE A 729 5.09 -19.36 -32.63
N LEU A 730 4.23 -20.38 -32.47
CA LEU A 730 3.53 -21.02 -33.59
C LEU A 730 2.68 -20.01 -34.37
N PHE A 731 2.08 -19.05 -33.68
CA PHE A 731 1.38 -17.94 -34.31
C PHE A 731 2.31 -17.10 -35.21
N LEU A 732 3.46 -16.66 -34.68
CA LEU A 732 4.45 -15.90 -35.46
C LEU A 732 4.97 -16.70 -36.66
N LEU A 733 5.27 -17.99 -36.46
CA LEU A 733 5.71 -18.89 -37.51
C LEU A 733 4.65 -19.05 -38.60
N SER A 734 3.37 -19.19 -38.22
CA SER A 734 2.26 -19.36 -39.16
C SER A 734 2.09 -18.15 -40.10
N ILE A 735 2.27 -16.93 -39.58
CA ILE A 735 2.22 -15.70 -40.38
C ILE A 735 3.35 -15.70 -41.41
N TRP A 736 4.56 -16.09 -40.99
CA TRP A 736 5.72 -16.13 -41.88
C TRP A 736 5.58 -17.19 -42.98
N VAL A 737 5.13 -18.41 -42.61
CA VAL A 737 4.86 -19.50 -43.55
C VAL A 737 3.81 -19.10 -44.57
N LEU A 738 2.71 -18.48 -44.12
CA LEU A 738 1.63 -18.04 -45.00
C LEU A 738 2.10 -16.93 -45.95
N ALA A 739 2.88 -15.96 -45.46
CA ALA A 739 3.40 -14.87 -46.27
C ALA A 739 4.30 -15.38 -47.40
N PHE A 740 5.25 -16.27 -47.09
CA PHE A 740 6.10 -16.90 -48.10
C PHE A 740 5.29 -17.78 -49.05
N GLY A 741 4.36 -18.58 -48.53
CA GLY A 741 3.55 -19.49 -49.34
C GLY A 741 2.65 -18.79 -50.35
N VAL A 742 1.96 -17.74 -49.93
CA VAL A 742 1.15 -16.90 -50.83
C VAL A 742 2.02 -16.21 -51.87
N ALA A 743 3.20 -15.69 -51.48
CA ALA A 743 4.14 -15.07 -52.41
C ALA A 743 4.69 -16.08 -53.44
N LYS A 744 5.17 -17.25 -52.99
CA LYS A 744 5.66 -18.34 -53.85
C LYS A 744 4.58 -18.76 -54.85
N GLN A 745 3.37 -19.01 -54.37
CA GLN A 745 2.27 -19.48 -55.21
C GLN A 745 1.81 -18.40 -56.21
N GLY A 746 1.74 -17.14 -55.80
CA GLY A 746 1.37 -16.02 -56.68
C GLY A 746 2.41 -15.68 -57.74
N ILE A 747 3.70 -15.94 -57.47
CA ILE A 747 4.79 -15.70 -58.44
C ILE A 747 4.86 -16.83 -59.48
N LEU A 748 4.76 -18.09 -59.04
CA LEU A 748 5.04 -19.24 -59.89
C LEU A 748 3.81 -19.73 -60.67
N ILE A 749 2.60 -19.66 -60.09
CA ILE A 749 1.39 -20.28 -60.65
C ILE A 749 0.40 -19.19 -61.08
N ASN A 750 -0.07 -19.26 -62.32
CA ASN A 750 -1.14 -18.38 -62.81
C ASN A 750 -2.51 -18.83 -62.26
N ASN A 751 -3.40 -17.87 -61.94
CA ASN A 751 -4.74 -18.02 -61.34
C ASN A 751 -5.27 -19.47 -61.29
N GLU A 752 -5.27 -20.06 -60.09
CA GLU A 752 -5.80 -21.40 -59.81
C GLU A 752 -7.15 -21.25 -59.12
N ASP A 753 -8.21 -21.89 -59.65
CA ASP A 753 -9.56 -21.79 -59.10
C ASP A 753 -9.85 -22.89 -58.06
N ARG A 754 -8.99 -23.92 -58.00
CA ARG A 754 -9.16 -25.09 -57.12
C ARG A 754 -8.65 -24.79 -55.71
N LEU A 755 -9.56 -24.43 -54.81
CA LEU A 755 -9.26 -24.10 -53.40
C LEU A 755 -8.36 -25.13 -52.68
N ASN A 756 -8.56 -26.44 -52.89
CA ASN A 756 -7.73 -27.48 -52.27
C ASN A 756 -6.25 -27.40 -52.66
N TRP A 757 -5.97 -27.07 -53.93
CA TRP A 757 -4.61 -26.89 -54.43
C TRP A 757 -4.00 -25.56 -54.01
N ILE A 758 -4.82 -24.51 -53.86
CA ILE A 758 -4.38 -23.23 -53.28
C ILE A 758 -3.93 -23.42 -51.83
N VAL A 759 -4.74 -24.08 -51.00
CA VAL A 759 -4.37 -24.32 -49.60
C VAL A 759 -3.14 -25.24 -49.48
N ARG A 760 -3.05 -26.27 -50.34
CA ARG A 760 -1.89 -27.17 -50.36
C ARG A 760 -0.59 -26.44 -50.73
N GLY A 761 -0.61 -25.61 -51.77
CA GLY A 761 0.57 -24.88 -52.23
C GLY A 761 0.95 -23.69 -51.33
N ALA A 762 -0.04 -22.99 -50.76
CA ALA A 762 0.20 -21.75 -50.03
C ALA A 762 0.48 -21.98 -48.53
N VAL A 763 0.08 -23.13 -47.98
CA VAL A 763 0.26 -23.42 -46.54
C VAL A 763 1.05 -24.71 -46.33
N TYR A 764 0.61 -25.81 -46.92
CA TYR A 764 1.15 -27.14 -46.60
C TYR A 764 2.57 -27.35 -47.14
N GLU A 765 2.84 -26.98 -48.40
CA GLU A 765 4.17 -27.08 -48.99
C GLU A 765 5.22 -26.17 -48.28
N PRO A 766 4.97 -24.85 -48.10
CA PRO A 766 5.83 -23.96 -47.32
C PRO A 766 6.18 -24.46 -45.93
N TYR A 767 5.22 -25.08 -45.24
CA TYR A 767 5.43 -25.69 -43.93
C TYR A 767 6.40 -26.87 -44.01
N LEU A 768 6.26 -27.75 -45.00
CA LEU A 768 7.17 -28.89 -45.19
C LEU A 768 8.61 -28.47 -45.55
N ILE A 769 8.77 -27.34 -46.24
CA ILE A 769 10.08 -26.78 -46.61
C ILE A 769 10.91 -26.45 -45.37
N ILE A 770 10.29 -25.98 -44.28
CA ILE A 770 10.99 -25.68 -43.01
C ILE A 770 11.65 -26.93 -42.44
N PHE A 771 10.98 -28.08 -42.55
CA PHE A 771 11.48 -29.37 -42.07
C PHE A 771 12.46 -30.05 -43.04
N GLY A 772 12.86 -29.37 -44.12
CA GLY A 772 13.87 -29.85 -45.05
C GLY A 772 13.35 -30.66 -46.23
N ASN A 773 12.03 -30.72 -46.45
CA ASN A 773 11.48 -31.31 -47.66
C ASN A 773 11.52 -30.29 -48.80
N MET A 774 12.58 -30.31 -49.61
CA MET A 774 12.76 -29.38 -50.71
C MET A 774 11.87 -29.77 -51.90
N PRO A 775 11.15 -28.82 -52.52
CA PRO A 775 10.27 -29.11 -53.64
C PRO A 775 11.11 -29.38 -54.90
N SER A 776 10.74 -30.42 -55.64
CA SER A 776 11.35 -30.82 -56.91
C SER A 776 11.14 -29.81 -58.05
N ASP A 777 10.21 -28.87 -57.88
CA ASP A 777 9.81 -27.92 -58.93
C ASP A 777 10.77 -26.71 -59.07
N ILE A 778 11.80 -26.62 -58.22
CA ILE A 778 12.76 -25.50 -58.20
C ILE A 778 13.99 -25.79 -59.08
N ASP A 779 14.37 -27.06 -59.26
CA ASP A 779 15.53 -27.46 -60.07
C ASP A 779 15.11 -27.73 -61.53
N THR A 780 15.50 -26.86 -62.47
CA THR A 780 15.15 -27.05 -63.91
C THR A 780 15.82 -28.25 -64.56
N THR A 781 16.82 -28.83 -63.92
CA THR A 781 17.45 -30.09 -64.37
C THR A 781 16.59 -31.33 -64.07
N GLN A 782 15.64 -31.23 -63.13
CA GLN A 782 14.70 -32.29 -62.73
C GLN A 782 13.23 -31.96 -63.03
N PHE A 783 12.94 -30.80 -63.64
CA PHE A 783 11.58 -30.41 -63.98
C PHE A 783 11.01 -31.30 -65.09
N ASP A 784 10.04 -32.14 -64.74
CA ASP A 784 9.29 -32.97 -65.69
C ASP A 784 7.90 -32.36 -65.95
N ILE A 785 7.68 -31.93 -67.19
CA ILE A 785 6.40 -31.39 -67.67
C ILE A 785 5.26 -32.41 -67.48
N SER A 786 5.56 -33.71 -67.45
CA SER A 786 4.57 -34.77 -67.25
C SER A 786 3.98 -34.80 -65.83
N ALA A 787 4.64 -34.16 -64.86
CA ALA A 787 4.22 -34.10 -63.47
C ALA A 787 3.15 -33.03 -63.18
N CYS A 788 2.90 -32.09 -64.11
CA CYS A 788 1.98 -30.97 -63.93
C CYS A 788 0.98 -30.83 -65.09
N THR A 789 -0.08 -30.04 -64.91
CA THR A 789 -1.04 -29.71 -65.98
C THR A 789 -1.11 -28.22 -66.27
N VAL A 790 -1.04 -27.84 -67.55
CA VAL A 790 -1.00 -26.43 -67.98
C VAL A 790 -2.31 -25.69 -67.65
N ASN A 791 -3.46 -26.33 -67.90
CA ASN A 791 -4.79 -25.74 -67.67
C ASN A 791 -5.48 -26.24 -66.38
N GLY A 792 -4.79 -27.02 -65.54
CA GLY A 792 -5.40 -27.61 -64.33
C GLY A 792 -6.50 -28.64 -64.61
N THR A 793 -6.51 -29.23 -65.81
CA THR A 793 -7.55 -30.15 -66.31
C THR A 793 -7.55 -31.51 -65.61
N ASP A 794 -6.40 -31.93 -65.06
CA ASP A 794 -6.29 -33.16 -64.28
C ASP A 794 -6.45 -32.85 -62.78
N PRO A 795 -7.45 -33.42 -62.08
CA PRO A 795 -7.66 -33.18 -60.66
C PRO A 795 -6.53 -33.73 -59.77
N LEU A 796 -5.71 -34.66 -60.26
CA LEU A 796 -4.66 -35.34 -59.48
C LEU A 796 -3.30 -34.65 -59.56
N LYS A 797 -3.08 -33.75 -60.52
CA LYS A 797 -1.80 -33.09 -60.76
C LYS A 797 -1.84 -31.59 -60.41
N PRO A 798 -0.73 -31.04 -59.87
CA PRO A 798 -0.61 -29.60 -59.68
C PRO A 798 -0.62 -28.87 -61.03
N LYS A 799 -0.97 -27.58 -60.99
CA LYS A 799 -0.89 -26.72 -62.17
C LYS A 799 0.57 -26.37 -62.44
N CYS A 800 0.98 -26.39 -63.71
CA CYS A 800 2.35 -26.06 -64.08
C CYS A 800 2.68 -24.59 -63.73
N PRO A 801 3.94 -24.29 -63.36
CA PRO A 801 4.40 -22.92 -63.26
C PRO A 801 4.27 -22.22 -64.63
N VAL A 802 4.23 -20.89 -64.64
CA VAL A 802 4.20 -20.11 -65.90
C VAL A 802 5.43 -20.48 -66.73
N LEU A 803 5.24 -20.94 -67.97
CA LEU A 803 6.31 -21.39 -68.87
C LEU A 803 6.62 -20.34 -69.94
N ASN A 804 7.90 -20.21 -70.32
CA ASN A 804 8.37 -19.48 -71.50
C ASN A 804 8.18 -20.31 -72.78
N GLU A 805 8.46 -19.71 -73.95
CA GLU A 805 8.38 -20.37 -75.27
C GLU A 805 9.21 -21.67 -75.35
N ASP A 806 10.30 -21.77 -74.57
CA ASP A 806 11.18 -22.94 -74.47
C ASP A 806 10.68 -24.05 -73.53
N GLN A 807 9.42 -24.00 -73.07
CA GLN A 807 8.81 -24.95 -72.12
C GLN A 807 9.55 -25.07 -70.77
N ARG A 808 10.26 -24.01 -70.37
CA ARG A 808 10.91 -23.86 -69.05
C ARG A 808 10.18 -22.82 -68.22
N PRO A 809 10.23 -22.88 -66.87
CA PRO A 809 9.61 -21.86 -66.02
C PRO A 809 10.11 -20.45 -66.39
N ALA A 810 9.17 -19.52 -66.54
CA ALA A 810 9.42 -18.13 -66.94
C ALA A 810 10.14 -17.32 -65.85
N PHE A 811 9.97 -17.72 -64.60
CA PHE A 811 10.62 -17.07 -63.46
C PHE A 811 12.04 -17.62 -63.25
N PRO A 812 13.06 -16.76 -63.08
CA PRO A 812 14.44 -17.21 -62.94
C PRO A 812 14.70 -18.06 -61.69
N GLU A 813 15.37 -19.20 -61.85
CA GLU A 813 15.70 -20.13 -60.77
C GLU A 813 16.53 -19.49 -59.64
N TRP A 814 17.53 -18.70 -60.01
CA TRP A 814 18.41 -18.04 -59.05
C TRP A 814 17.63 -17.13 -58.09
N LEU A 815 16.52 -16.53 -58.55
CA LEU A 815 15.68 -15.68 -57.73
C LEU A 815 14.79 -16.52 -56.78
N THR A 816 14.27 -17.66 -57.24
CA THR A 816 13.55 -18.62 -56.39
C THR A 816 14.46 -19.18 -55.30
N ILE A 817 15.71 -19.51 -55.64
CA ILE A 817 16.73 -19.99 -54.70
C ILE A 817 17.05 -18.89 -53.67
N ILE A 818 17.23 -17.63 -54.10
CA ILE A 818 17.44 -16.51 -53.16
C ILE A 818 16.23 -16.34 -52.23
N LEU A 819 15.01 -16.37 -52.75
CA LEU A 819 13.78 -16.23 -51.96
C LEU A 819 13.66 -17.36 -50.93
N LEU A 820 13.99 -18.59 -51.33
CA LEU A 820 14.03 -19.76 -50.46
C LEU A 820 15.14 -19.65 -49.38
N CYS A 821 16.33 -19.20 -49.74
CA CYS A 821 17.43 -18.96 -48.81
C CYS A 821 17.08 -17.89 -47.76
N VAL A 822 16.44 -16.79 -48.18
CA VAL A 822 15.95 -15.75 -47.25
C VAL A 822 14.87 -16.33 -46.34
N TYR A 823 13.91 -17.08 -46.88
CA TYR A 823 12.87 -17.73 -46.10
C TYR A 823 13.44 -18.68 -45.04
N LEU A 824 14.36 -19.57 -45.43
CA LEU A 824 14.99 -20.53 -44.52
C LEU A 824 15.93 -19.86 -43.52
N LEU A 825 16.61 -18.77 -43.89
CA LEU A 825 17.41 -17.99 -42.94
C LEU A 825 16.53 -17.41 -41.84
N PHE A 826 15.41 -16.77 -42.20
CA PHE A 826 14.49 -16.23 -41.20
C PHE A 826 13.80 -17.33 -40.38
N ALA A 827 13.29 -18.38 -41.02
CA ALA A 827 12.59 -19.46 -40.33
C ALA A 827 13.53 -20.27 -39.42
N ASN A 828 14.67 -20.73 -39.94
CA ASN A 828 15.53 -21.67 -39.22
C ASN A 828 16.63 -21.00 -38.38
N ILE A 829 17.16 -19.84 -38.80
CA ILE A 829 18.23 -19.16 -38.04
C ILE A 829 17.64 -18.18 -37.04
N LEU A 830 16.59 -17.43 -37.38
CA LEU A 830 16.03 -16.44 -36.45
C LEU A 830 14.94 -17.06 -35.58
N LEU A 831 13.89 -17.62 -36.17
CA LEU A 831 12.72 -18.07 -35.42
C LEU A 831 13.00 -19.31 -34.56
N LEU A 832 13.61 -20.37 -35.11
CA LEU A 832 13.93 -21.57 -34.30
C LEU A 832 14.92 -21.27 -33.17
N ASN A 833 15.95 -20.44 -33.40
CA ASN A 833 16.88 -20.07 -32.32
C ASN A 833 16.23 -19.19 -31.25
N LEU A 834 15.27 -18.33 -31.63
CA LEU A 834 14.45 -17.60 -30.66
C LEU A 834 13.60 -18.56 -29.83
N LEU A 835 12.98 -19.57 -30.43
CA LEU A 835 12.22 -20.60 -29.71
C LEU A 835 13.11 -21.35 -28.71
N ILE A 836 14.31 -21.75 -29.14
CA ILE A 836 15.30 -22.40 -28.26
C ILE A 836 15.67 -21.48 -27.09
N ALA A 837 15.87 -20.18 -27.34
CA ALA A 837 16.18 -19.21 -26.30
C ALA A 837 15.05 -19.05 -25.27
N ILE A 838 13.79 -18.93 -25.73
CA ILE A 838 12.61 -18.84 -24.86
C ILE A 838 12.43 -20.12 -24.05
N PHE A 839 12.60 -21.28 -24.69
CA PHE A 839 12.56 -22.58 -24.02
C PHE A 839 13.67 -22.74 -22.99
N ASN A 840 14.88 -22.26 -23.27
CA ASN A 840 15.98 -22.30 -22.30
C ASN A 840 15.73 -21.35 -21.12
N TYR A 841 15.23 -20.14 -21.39
CA TYR A 841 14.86 -19.17 -20.34
C TYR A 841 13.78 -19.72 -19.40
N THR A 842 12.68 -20.22 -19.98
CA THR A 842 11.56 -20.80 -19.22
C THR A 842 11.98 -22.09 -18.50
N PHE A 843 12.82 -22.92 -19.12
CA PHE A 843 13.40 -24.08 -18.46
C PHE A 843 14.21 -23.69 -17.22
N GLN A 844 15.11 -22.70 -17.32
CA GLN A 844 15.93 -22.23 -16.21
C GLN A 844 15.08 -21.63 -15.08
N GLU A 845 14.11 -20.78 -15.40
CA GLU A 845 13.23 -20.15 -14.40
C GLU A 845 12.39 -21.19 -13.64
N VAL A 846 11.92 -22.21 -14.34
CA VAL A 846 11.01 -23.21 -13.77
C VAL A 846 11.79 -24.27 -12.99
N GLN A 847 12.96 -24.69 -13.47
CA GLN A 847 13.75 -25.81 -12.92
C GLN A 847 14.01 -25.66 -11.41
N ASP A 848 14.37 -24.46 -10.94
CA ASP A 848 14.72 -24.22 -9.53
C ASP A 848 13.55 -24.45 -8.56
N ASN A 849 12.32 -24.22 -9.01
CA ASN A 849 11.10 -24.37 -8.20
C ASN A 849 10.31 -25.64 -8.51
N THR A 850 10.75 -26.43 -9.50
CA THR A 850 9.94 -27.54 -10.03
C THR A 850 9.75 -28.66 -9.02
N ASP A 851 10.76 -28.99 -8.21
CA ASP A 851 10.64 -30.04 -7.19
C ASP A 851 9.57 -29.69 -6.14
N ASN A 852 9.47 -28.42 -5.75
CA ASN A 852 8.46 -27.94 -4.81
C ASN A 852 7.05 -28.00 -5.42
N ILE A 853 6.91 -27.58 -6.68
CA ILE A 853 5.64 -27.66 -7.42
C ILE A 853 5.21 -29.13 -7.59
N TRP A 854 6.15 -30.02 -7.91
CA TRP A 854 5.88 -31.45 -8.05
C TRP A 854 5.41 -32.08 -6.74
N LYS A 855 6.08 -31.79 -5.62
CA LYS A 855 5.67 -32.24 -4.27
C LYS A 855 4.27 -31.76 -3.91
N PHE A 856 3.92 -30.52 -4.28
CA PHE A 856 2.58 -29.96 -4.08
C PHE A 856 1.53 -30.71 -4.92
N GLN A 857 1.73 -30.85 -6.24
CA GLN A 857 0.80 -31.54 -7.13
C GLN A 857 0.62 -33.02 -6.77
N ARG A 858 1.69 -33.68 -6.31
CA ARG A 858 1.64 -35.06 -5.84
C ARG A 858 0.62 -35.23 -4.70
N TYR A 859 0.54 -34.25 -3.79
CA TYR A 859 -0.42 -34.31 -2.69
C TYR A 859 -1.87 -34.23 -3.19
N GLU A 860 -2.17 -33.32 -4.12
CA GLU A 860 -3.51 -33.19 -4.70
C GLU A 860 -3.96 -34.50 -5.35
N LEU A 861 -3.06 -35.15 -6.08
CA LEU A 861 -3.33 -36.43 -6.70
C LEU A 861 -3.55 -37.55 -5.66
N ILE A 862 -2.77 -37.57 -4.59
CA ILE A 862 -2.96 -38.53 -3.48
C ILE A 862 -4.34 -38.35 -2.85
N LYS A 863 -4.76 -37.11 -2.58
CA LYS A 863 -6.10 -36.79 -2.05
C LYS A 863 -7.19 -37.31 -2.99
N GLU A 864 -6.99 -37.15 -4.29
CA GLU A 864 -7.90 -37.66 -5.30
C GLU A 864 -8.04 -39.19 -5.24
N TYR A 865 -6.93 -39.94 -5.32
CA TYR A 865 -6.95 -41.41 -5.30
C TYR A 865 -7.41 -42.00 -3.95
N TYR A 866 -7.17 -41.30 -2.84
CA TYR A 866 -7.70 -41.71 -1.54
C TYR A 866 -9.23 -41.71 -1.54
N SER A 867 -9.85 -40.68 -2.13
CA SER A 867 -11.31 -40.52 -2.24
C SER A 867 -11.98 -41.46 -3.26
N ARG A 868 -11.19 -42.18 -4.07
CA ARG A 868 -11.70 -43.15 -5.06
C ARG A 868 -12.09 -44.47 -4.39
N PRO A 869 -13.18 -45.13 -4.85
CA PRO A 869 -13.49 -46.50 -4.47
C PRO A 869 -12.32 -47.46 -4.73
N ALA A 870 -12.28 -48.59 -4.03
CA ALA A 870 -11.16 -49.53 -4.12
C ALA A 870 -11.15 -50.35 -5.43
N LEU A 871 -12.29 -50.47 -6.12
CA LEU A 871 -12.41 -51.27 -7.34
C LEU A 871 -11.96 -50.44 -8.56
N PRO A 872 -11.02 -50.94 -9.39
CA PRO A 872 -10.61 -50.27 -10.61
C PRO A 872 -11.72 -50.35 -11.68
N PRO A 873 -11.74 -49.42 -12.66
CA PRO A 873 -12.54 -49.58 -13.87
C PRO A 873 -12.16 -50.90 -14.59
N PRO A 874 -13.11 -51.76 -15.02
CA PRO A 874 -14.56 -51.54 -15.20
C PRO A 874 -15.45 -51.91 -14.00
N PHE A 875 -14.89 -52.56 -12.97
CA PHE A 875 -15.67 -53.08 -11.83
C PHE A 875 -16.21 -51.99 -10.88
N ILE A 876 -15.78 -50.75 -11.08
CA ILE A 876 -16.24 -49.58 -10.32
C ILE A 876 -17.76 -49.41 -10.38
N LEU A 877 -18.42 -49.83 -11.46
CA LEU A 877 -19.88 -49.78 -11.61
C LEU A 877 -20.59 -50.52 -10.47
N LEU A 878 -20.07 -51.66 -10.03
CA LEU A 878 -20.61 -52.42 -8.90
C LEU A 878 -20.51 -51.62 -7.59
N SER A 879 -19.41 -50.89 -7.39
CA SER A 879 -19.25 -50.00 -6.23
C SER A 879 -20.24 -48.84 -6.28
N HIS A 880 -20.48 -48.24 -7.45
CA HIS A 880 -21.45 -47.16 -7.60
C HIS A 880 -22.87 -47.64 -7.34
N ILE A 881 -23.25 -48.79 -7.89
CA ILE A 881 -24.55 -49.42 -7.65
C ILE A 881 -24.71 -49.73 -6.15
N TYR A 882 -23.69 -50.30 -5.50
CA TYR A 882 -23.71 -50.55 -4.06
C TYR A 882 -23.89 -49.25 -3.25
N ILE A 883 -23.14 -48.19 -3.53
CA ILE A 883 -23.24 -46.90 -2.83
C ILE A 883 -24.61 -46.25 -3.09
N PHE A 884 -25.12 -46.34 -4.33
CA PHE A 884 -26.41 -45.78 -4.73
C PHE A 884 -27.57 -46.50 -4.02
N ILE A 885 -27.58 -47.83 -4.03
CA ILE A 885 -28.55 -48.65 -3.29
C ILE A 885 -28.45 -48.34 -1.80
N ARG A 886 -27.23 -48.26 -1.25
CA ARG A 886 -27.02 -47.93 0.16
C ARG A 886 -27.57 -46.54 0.53
N ARG A 887 -27.40 -45.53 -0.32
CA ARG A 887 -27.98 -44.18 -0.12
C ARG A 887 -29.51 -44.20 -0.16
N LEU A 888 -30.09 -44.93 -1.11
CA LEU A 888 -31.54 -45.08 -1.23
C LEU A 888 -32.15 -45.81 -0.01
N VAL A 889 -31.47 -46.84 0.49
CA VAL A 889 -31.97 -47.70 1.59
C VAL A 889 -31.73 -47.07 2.97
N LEU A 890 -30.55 -46.51 3.24
CA LEU A 890 -30.19 -46.08 4.61
C LEU A 890 -30.49 -44.62 4.93
N ARG A 891 -30.80 -43.76 3.94
CA ARG A 891 -31.02 -42.28 4.05
C ARG A 891 -29.99 -41.49 4.87
N LYS A 892 -28.94 -42.14 5.39
CA LYS A 892 -27.80 -41.50 6.02
C LYS A 892 -26.80 -41.18 4.91
N PRO A 893 -26.34 -39.92 4.76
CA PRO A 893 -25.13 -39.68 4.00
C PRO A 893 -24.02 -40.57 4.61
N LEU A 894 -23.08 -41.03 3.78
CA LEU A 894 -21.86 -41.62 4.33
C LEU A 894 -21.38 -40.65 5.42
N GLN A 895 -21.16 -41.13 6.65
CA GLN A 895 -20.15 -40.51 7.49
C GLN A 895 -18.92 -40.46 6.59
N GLY A 896 -18.63 -39.29 5.99
CA GLY A 896 -17.38 -39.06 5.31
C GLY A 896 -16.34 -39.55 6.30
N HIS A 897 -15.51 -40.52 5.88
CA HIS A 897 -14.60 -41.22 6.79
C HIS A 897 -14.05 -40.21 7.78
N GLN A 898 -14.33 -40.40 9.08
CA GLN A 898 -14.06 -39.42 10.13
C GLN A 898 -12.57 -39.03 10.20
N THR A 899 -11.69 -39.77 9.52
CA THR A 899 -10.29 -39.43 9.31
C THR A 899 -10.04 -38.29 8.30
N PHE A 900 -11.03 -37.90 7.48
CA PHE A 900 -10.93 -36.89 6.42
C PHE A 900 -12.05 -35.83 6.39
N SER A 901 -13.07 -35.89 7.27
CA SER A 901 -13.90 -34.68 7.54
C SER A 901 -13.11 -33.61 8.31
N GLU A 902 -11.94 -33.99 8.82
CA GLU A 902 -10.85 -33.14 9.29
C GLU A 902 -9.86 -32.79 8.14
N PHE A 903 -10.23 -32.76 6.86
CA PHE A 903 -9.34 -32.43 5.72
C PHE A 903 -9.96 -31.52 4.63
#